data_AF-A0A072NDK3-F1
#
_entry.id   AF-A0A072NDK3-F1
#
_cell.length_a   1.000
_cell.length_b   1.000
_cell.length_c   1.000
_cell.angle_alpha   90.00
_cell.angle_beta   90.00
_cell.angle_gamma   90.00
#
_symmetry.space_group_name_H-M   'P 1'
#
loop_
_entity.id
_entity.type
_entity.pdbx_description
1 polymer ?
#
loop_
_entity_poly.entity_id
_entity_poly.type
_entity_poly.pdbx_seq_one_letter_code
_entity_poly.pdbx_strand_id
1 'polypeptide(L)'
;MRLLPPPPHPAQAGRLALAALAGLALGLLLARGVLSGVLALVPPGQPLVRALVGGLGALASVTLGVGLAGALSARALPLGRLGLSRSQARARAGAAAGATAGLLVVPVGGVLGLAGLYQGGSFGDVFGGLPLAGLVAAACGLYGLCSGGLLGLLTVRGALAWRPALAGLAGFGGAGLVGGALVALTGVPNLLDGGGWALLARLTVFFVAAQVVGDLAIAASIHRAAEHPERDRASGRQVALTLAALGVSLLGVWGVAERAVAFVQSRPTRAEPLAVPAASGLACPAPTGGLERALWEVTTRGGRPDLSCGNRVLGLLHTPNPDPAFSTQPPTPHGAYDVLAARIAGARREVLYAVMEWADEPGRGPGAVLAGGIARLYRRVQADPAAFPQGVTVRVALGNFPVTANLEWGSQVYAALRDLLAAGVPLLDPARGWRVEVANYAGTWPHSHAKLLVIDGRELVATGFNVGPLHLPAGQPGGGDLRDFGLWVRGPVARDGLTVFDDLWVRSVRIECDPGVTPARVRSSCREAGSAEASHPQGTATFSLSPVGTDRAFSLYRREEFLAADDAQLALLGAAQREVELLHVSFSMGVRCTLALLNPRLCTYEADALPWMRALVAALERGVRVRVLVHEHSLLGLENRIGLAVLRRELAARGLTERFEARWFPGALHAKGMRVDEAMLVVGSQNLHYSSWTPRGLNEYGVATSEAGVNAEFGRAFAHFWEEAPPATLPGWLEAAGR
;
A
#
# COMPACT_ATOMS: atom_id res chain seq x y z
N MET A 1 -12.23 45.22 31.44
CA MET A 1 -12.79 44.14 30.59
C MET A 1 -13.38 43.08 31.51
N ARG A 2 -14.69 42.80 31.45
CA ARG A 2 -15.24 41.63 32.17
C ARG A 2 -14.81 40.37 31.41
N LEU A 3 -13.79 39.69 31.92
CA LEU A 3 -13.27 38.45 31.32
C LEU A 3 -14.28 37.31 31.43
N LEU A 4 -15.10 37.32 32.50
CA LEU A 4 -16.13 36.33 32.75
C LEU A 4 -17.48 36.81 32.18
N PRO A 5 -18.17 35.97 31.39
CA PRO A 5 -19.50 36.28 30.89
C PRO A 5 -20.53 36.28 32.04
N PRO A 6 -21.68 36.96 31.86
CA PRO A 6 -22.80 36.81 32.78
C PRO A 6 -23.19 35.33 32.90
N PRO A 7 -23.67 34.89 34.08
CA PRO A 7 -24.03 33.50 34.30
C PRO A 7 -25.10 33.08 33.28
N PRO A 8 -24.95 31.90 32.64
CA PRO A 8 -25.89 31.44 31.64
C PRO A 8 -27.27 31.20 32.26
N HIS A 9 -28.32 31.42 31.47
CA HIS A 9 -29.66 31.09 31.92
C HIS A 9 -29.73 29.58 32.20
N PRO A 10 -30.27 29.11 33.34
CA PRO A 10 -30.27 27.69 33.72
C PRO A 10 -30.90 26.79 32.64
N ALA A 11 -31.92 27.30 31.94
CA ALA A 11 -32.53 26.62 30.78
C ALA A 11 -31.59 26.42 29.57
N GLN A 12 -30.55 27.24 29.41
CA GLN A 12 -29.54 27.06 28.36
C GLN A 12 -28.58 25.92 28.71
N ALA A 13 -28.08 25.90 29.95
CA ALA A 13 -27.23 24.82 30.44
C ALA A 13 -27.95 23.47 30.40
N GLY A 14 -29.23 23.41 30.81
CA GLY A 14 -30.03 22.19 30.72
C GLY A 14 -30.20 21.66 29.28
N ARG A 15 -30.36 22.55 28.30
CA ARG A 15 -30.46 22.16 26.87
C ARG A 15 -29.14 21.62 26.32
N LEU A 16 -28.01 22.21 26.70
CA LEU A 16 -26.68 21.74 26.31
C LEU A 16 -26.36 20.38 26.95
N ALA A 17 -26.71 20.20 28.23
CA ALA A 17 -26.56 18.93 28.91
C ALA A 17 -27.39 17.82 28.23
N LEU A 18 -28.64 18.11 27.88
CA LEU A 18 -29.49 17.17 27.15
C LEU A 18 -28.97 16.85 25.74
N ALA A 19 -28.39 17.83 25.04
CA ALA A 19 -27.74 17.62 23.75
C ALA A 19 -26.49 16.71 23.87
N ALA A 20 -25.64 16.95 24.86
CA ALA A 20 -24.46 16.13 25.13
C ALA A 20 -24.84 14.69 25.51
N LEU A 21 -25.86 14.52 26.38
CA LEU A 21 -26.38 13.21 26.76
C LEU A 21 -26.98 12.45 25.57
N ALA A 22 -27.74 13.13 24.70
CA ALA A 22 -28.30 12.51 23.50
C ALA A 22 -27.22 12.07 22.50
N GLY A 23 -26.19 12.89 22.29
CA GLY A 23 -25.05 12.54 21.45
C GLY A 23 -24.24 11.37 22.03
N LEU A 24 -23.99 11.37 23.34
CA LEU A 24 -23.32 10.27 24.03
C LEU A 24 -24.14 8.98 23.95
N ALA A 25 -25.45 9.04 24.18
CA ALA A 25 -26.34 7.90 24.07
C ALA A 25 -26.31 7.32 22.65
N LEU A 26 -26.36 8.15 21.60
CA LEU A 26 -26.20 7.68 20.22
C LEU A 26 -24.83 7.03 20.01
N GLY A 27 -23.74 7.67 20.45
CA GLY A 27 -22.39 7.13 20.33
C GLY A 27 -22.25 5.76 20.99
N LEU A 28 -22.79 5.60 22.20
CA LEU A 28 -22.82 4.32 22.93
C LEU A 28 -23.71 3.28 22.24
N LEU A 29 -24.86 3.68 21.71
CA LEU A 29 -25.75 2.78 20.96
C LEU A 29 -25.10 2.30 19.66
N LEU A 30 -24.39 3.17 18.93
CA LEU A 30 -23.64 2.79 17.73
C LEU A 30 -22.44 1.90 18.10
N ALA A 31 -21.66 2.29 19.11
CA ALA A 31 -20.51 1.51 19.57
C ALA A 31 -20.90 0.15 20.16
N ARG A 32 -22.09 0.01 20.75
CA ARG A 32 -22.56 -1.26 21.30
C ARG A 32 -23.37 -2.08 20.30
N GLY A 33 -24.28 -1.45 19.56
CA GLY A 33 -25.20 -2.12 18.64
C GLY A 33 -24.58 -2.36 17.27
N VAL A 34 -24.17 -1.28 16.60
CA VAL A 34 -23.59 -1.36 15.25
C VAL A 34 -22.25 -2.05 15.29
N LEU A 35 -21.38 -1.73 16.26
CA LEU A 35 -20.09 -2.40 16.35
C LEU A 35 -20.21 -3.87 16.70
N SER A 36 -21.06 -4.27 17.66
CA SER A 36 -21.21 -5.70 17.98
C SER A 36 -21.87 -6.46 16.83
N GLY A 37 -22.83 -5.86 16.12
CA GLY A 37 -23.45 -6.47 14.94
C GLY A 37 -22.46 -6.61 13.79
N VAL A 38 -21.73 -5.55 13.47
CA VAL A 38 -20.72 -5.56 12.41
C VAL A 38 -19.55 -6.49 12.77
N LEU A 39 -19.08 -6.48 14.01
CA LEU A 39 -18.04 -7.41 14.48
C LEU A 39 -18.54 -8.85 14.57
N ALA A 40 -19.84 -9.11 14.73
CA ALA A 40 -20.41 -10.45 14.63
C ALA A 40 -20.41 -10.96 13.18
N LEU A 41 -20.50 -10.06 12.20
CA LEU A 41 -20.37 -10.39 10.76
C LEU A 41 -18.92 -10.60 10.32
N VAL A 42 -17.95 -10.13 11.12
CA VAL A 42 -16.52 -10.39 10.87
C VAL A 42 -16.09 -11.68 11.56
N PRO A 43 -15.60 -12.70 10.83
CA PRO A 43 -15.19 -13.98 11.41
C PRO A 43 -14.21 -13.84 12.58
N PRO A 44 -14.33 -14.65 13.66
CA PRO A 44 -13.47 -14.58 14.84
C PRO A 44 -11.98 -14.87 14.53
N GLY A 45 -11.69 -15.54 13.42
CA GLY A 45 -10.31 -15.78 12.94
C GLY A 45 -9.63 -14.57 12.27
N GLN A 46 -10.27 -13.40 12.24
CA GLN A 46 -9.75 -12.16 11.61
C GLN A 46 -9.55 -11.06 12.65
N PRO A 47 -8.60 -11.21 13.60
CA PRO A 47 -8.44 -10.29 14.73
C PRO A 47 -8.15 -8.87 14.29
N LEU A 48 -7.46 -8.68 13.16
CA LEU A 48 -7.36 -7.35 12.59
C LEU A 48 -8.66 -6.82 12.06
N VAL A 49 -9.33 -7.46 11.09
CA VAL A 49 -10.54 -6.84 10.52
C VAL A 49 -11.51 -6.52 11.63
N ARG A 50 -11.57 -7.34 12.68
CA ARG A 50 -12.28 -7.00 13.92
C ARG A 50 -11.71 -5.76 14.63
N ALA A 51 -10.40 -5.60 14.75
CA ALA A 51 -9.77 -4.40 15.30
C ALA A 51 -9.90 -3.15 14.40
N LEU A 52 -9.83 -3.25 13.07
CA LEU A 52 -9.98 -2.16 12.10
C LEU A 52 -11.43 -1.75 11.98
N VAL A 53 -12.34 -2.70 11.77
CA VAL A 53 -13.79 -2.44 11.75
C VAL A 53 -14.27 -2.01 13.14
N GLY A 54 -13.69 -2.58 14.18
CA GLY A 54 -13.82 -2.14 15.57
C GLY A 54 -13.38 -0.69 15.75
N GLY A 55 -12.19 -0.34 15.26
CA GLY A 55 -11.59 0.99 15.37
C GLY A 55 -12.30 2.04 14.51
N LEU A 56 -12.63 1.72 13.26
CA LEU A 56 -13.41 2.56 12.36
C LEU A 56 -14.84 2.72 12.84
N GLY A 57 -15.45 1.65 13.34
CA GLY A 57 -16.78 1.70 13.94
C GLY A 57 -16.79 2.50 15.24
N ALA A 58 -15.75 2.40 16.08
CA ALA A 58 -15.57 3.27 17.25
C ALA A 58 -15.38 4.73 16.84
N LEU A 59 -14.51 5.00 15.85
CA LEU A 59 -14.28 6.33 15.29
C LEU A 59 -15.57 6.94 14.73
N ALA A 60 -16.33 6.17 13.96
CA ALA A 60 -17.62 6.59 13.41
C ALA A 60 -18.65 6.83 14.51
N SER A 61 -18.70 5.97 15.53
CA SER A 61 -19.62 6.11 16.67
C SER A 61 -19.33 7.39 17.47
N VAL A 62 -18.06 7.69 17.71
CA VAL A 62 -17.64 8.94 18.36
C VAL A 62 -17.96 10.15 17.47
N THR A 63 -17.61 10.09 16.19
CA THR A 63 -17.84 11.17 15.22
C THR A 63 -19.33 11.52 15.09
N LEU A 64 -20.19 10.50 14.95
CA LEU A 64 -21.64 10.66 14.80
C LEU A 64 -22.31 11.07 16.12
N GLY A 65 -21.88 10.50 17.25
CA GLY A 65 -22.40 10.88 18.57
C GLY A 65 -22.09 12.34 18.91
N VAL A 66 -20.83 12.76 18.71
CA VAL A 66 -20.41 14.15 18.95
C VAL A 66 -21.01 15.10 17.91
N GLY A 67 -21.15 14.66 16.66
CA GLY A 67 -21.85 15.41 15.61
C GLY A 67 -23.32 15.66 15.95
N LEU A 68 -24.02 14.67 16.50
CA LEU A 68 -25.39 14.85 16.99
C LEU A 68 -25.45 15.82 18.17
N ALA A 69 -24.53 15.71 19.14
CA ALA A 69 -24.44 16.66 20.25
C ALA A 69 -24.30 18.09 19.73
N GLY A 70 -23.36 18.35 18.80
CA GLY A 70 -23.19 19.65 18.18
C GLY A 70 -24.44 20.17 17.45
N ALA A 71 -25.12 19.30 16.68
CA ALA A 71 -26.34 19.65 15.97
C ALA A 71 -27.50 20.02 16.92
N LEU A 72 -27.62 19.34 18.06
CA LEU A 72 -28.64 19.63 19.06
C LEU A 72 -28.29 20.88 19.89
N SER A 73 -27.02 21.06 20.23
CA SER A 73 -26.49 22.25 20.91
C SER A 73 -26.76 23.53 20.13
N ALA A 74 -26.88 23.47 18.79
CA ALA A 74 -27.19 24.62 17.94
C ALA A 74 -28.45 25.40 18.35
N ARG A 75 -29.42 24.78 19.05
CA ARG A 75 -30.62 25.47 19.57
C ARG A 75 -30.32 26.34 20.80
N ALA A 76 -29.29 25.98 21.56
CA ALA A 76 -28.82 26.71 22.73
C ALA A 76 -27.68 27.68 22.40
N LEU A 77 -27.08 27.57 21.22
CA LEU A 77 -26.13 28.53 20.68
C LEU A 77 -26.88 29.69 19.99
N PRO A 78 -26.49 30.96 20.20
CA PRO A 78 -27.15 32.12 19.59
C PRO A 78 -26.80 32.30 18.09
N LEU A 79 -26.68 31.20 17.33
CA LEU A 79 -26.27 31.20 15.92
C LEU A 79 -27.24 31.94 14.99
N GLY A 80 -28.52 32.04 15.36
CA GLY A 80 -29.51 32.84 14.63
C GLY A 80 -29.19 34.33 14.62
N ARG A 81 -28.51 34.85 15.66
CA ARG A 81 -28.01 36.23 15.69
C ARG A 81 -26.89 36.48 14.69
N LEU A 82 -26.33 35.43 14.09
CA LEU A 82 -25.31 35.49 13.06
C LEU A 82 -25.89 35.32 11.64
N GLY A 83 -27.22 35.37 11.49
CA GLY A 83 -27.88 35.27 10.19
C GLY A 83 -28.03 33.84 9.66
N LEU A 84 -27.75 32.82 10.47
CA LEU A 84 -27.98 31.43 10.08
C LEU A 84 -29.44 31.04 10.30
N SER A 85 -30.00 30.34 9.30
CA SER A 85 -31.28 29.65 9.49
C SER A 85 -31.12 28.53 10.51
N ARG A 86 -32.24 28.09 11.09
CA ARG A 86 -32.24 26.98 12.07
C ARG A 86 -31.65 25.68 11.50
N SER A 87 -31.83 25.39 10.21
CA SER A 87 -31.27 24.20 9.57
C SER A 87 -29.76 24.33 9.35
N GLN A 88 -29.29 25.50 8.88
CA GLN A 88 -27.87 25.78 8.68
C GLN A 88 -27.08 25.72 9.98
N ALA A 89 -27.64 26.28 11.06
CA ALA A 89 -27.03 26.26 12.39
C ALA A 89 -26.79 24.82 12.89
N ARG A 90 -27.78 23.93 12.72
CA ARG A 90 -27.67 22.52 13.13
C ARG A 90 -26.64 21.77 12.30
N ALA A 91 -26.69 21.89 10.98
CA ALA A 91 -25.78 21.18 10.08
C ALA A 91 -24.32 21.59 10.32
N ARG A 92 -24.05 22.90 10.46
CA ARG A 92 -22.69 23.43 10.64
C ARG A 92 -22.13 23.13 12.02
N ALA A 93 -22.94 23.21 13.07
CA ALA A 93 -22.51 22.84 14.42
C ALA A 93 -22.23 21.34 14.55
N GLY A 94 -23.08 20.50 13.92
CA GLY A 94 -22.83 19.06 13.89
C GLY A 94 -21.58 18.68 13.10
N ALA A 95 -21.36 19.28 11.93
CA ALA A 95 -20.17 19.03 11.12
C ALA A 95 -18.88 19.46 11.84
N ALA A 96 -18.86 20.63 12.47
CA ALA A 96 -17.70 21.12 13.20
C ALA A 96 -17.33 20.21 14.38
N ALA A 97 -18.32 19.84 15.20
CA ALA A 97 -18.12 19.00 16.37
C ALA A 97 -17.70 17.57 15.96
N GLY A 98 -18.40 16.98 14.98
CA GLY A 98 -18.10 15.63 14.50
C GLY A 98 -16.72 15.51 13.86
N ALA A 99 -16.37 16.41 12.92
CA ALA A 99 -15.07 16.37 12.25
C ALA A 99 -13.90 16.56 13.24
N THR A 100 -14.07 17.46 14.21
CA THR A 100 -13.05 17.68 15.25
C THR A 100 -12.88 16.46 16.16
N ALA A 101 -13.98 15.84 16.56
CA ALA A 101 -13.95 14.61 17.36
C ALA A 101 -13.22 13.49 16.60
N GLY A 102 -13.59 13.26 15.34
CA GLY A 102 -12.96 12.22 14.51
C GLY A 102 -11.45 12.42 14.34
N LEU A 103 -11.00 13.66 14.10
CA LEU A 103 -9.57 13.98 13.98
C LEU A 103 -8.78 13.74 15.28
N LEU A 104 -9.43 13.86 16.44
CA LEU A 104 -8.77 13.76 17.74
C LEU A 104 -8.92 12.41 18.44
N VAL A 105 -9.72 11.49 17.88
CA VAL A 105 -9.80 10.10 18.37
C VAL A 105 -8.43 9.42 18.36
N VAL A 106 -7.60 9.64 17.33
CA VAL A 106 -6.28 9.01 17.20
C VAL A 106 -5.30 9.48 18.29
N PRO A 107 -5.06 10.80 18.50
CA PRO A 107 -4.17 11.26 19.56
C PRO A 107 -4.71 10.97 20.97
N VAL A 108 -6.03 11.04 21.20
CA VAL A 108 -6.63 10.68 22.50
C VAL A 108 -6.50 9.18 22.76
N GLY A 109 -6.74 8.34 21.75
CA GLY A 109 -6.50 6.90 21.81
C GLY A 109 -5.03 6.57 22.08
N GLY A 110 -4.10 7.33 21.49
CA GLY A 110 -2.67 7.22 21.76
C GLY A 110 -2.31 7.56 23.22
N VAL A 111 -2.87 8.63 23.78
CA VAL A 111 -2.67 9.00 25.20
C VAL A 111 -3.24 7.93 26.14
N LEU A 112 -4.42 7.38 25.84
CA LEU A 112 -5.01 6.29 26.62
C LEU A 112 -4.20 4.99 26.51
N GLY A 113 -3.66 4.69 25.32
CA GLY A 113 -2.74 3.56 25.11
C GLY A 113 -1.44 3.70 25.91
N LEU A 114 -0.85 4.90 25.90
CA LEU A 114 0.34 5.23 26.71
C LEU A 114 0.06 5.13 28.21
N ALA A 115 -1.12 5.58 28.66
CA ALA A 115 -1.54 5.42 30.06
C ALA A 115 -1.74 3.95 30.45
N GLY A 116 -2.23 3.11 29.54
CA GLY A 116 -2.32 1.65 29.75
C GLY A 116 -0.94 0.98 29.83
N LEU A 117 0.01 1.38 28.97
CA LEU A 117 1.40 0.91 29.02
C LEU A 117 2.13 1.34 30.31
N TYR A 118 1.80 2.53 30.83
CA TYR A 118 2.27 3.02 32.13
C TYR A 118 1.77 2.15 33.29
N GLN A 119 0.48 1.80 33.31
CA GLN A 119 -0.08 0.91 34.34
C GLN A 119 0.50 -0.52 34.30
N GLY A 120 1.00 -0.96 33.14
CA GLY A 120 1.71 -2.23 32.99
C GLY A 120 3.14 -2.25 33.54
N GLY A 121 3.64 -1.15 34.13
CA GLY A 121 4.97 -1.06 34.74
C GLY A 121 6.13 -0.82 33.77
N SER A 122 5.86 -0.74 32.46
CA SER A 122 6.86 -0.68 31.38
C SER A 122 7.72 0.60 31.37
N PHE A 123 7.28 1.66 32.04
CA PHE A 123 7.95 2.97 32.03
C PHE A 123 8.40 3.47 33.42
N GLY A 124 8.23 2.68 34.49
CA GLY A 124 8.48 3.13 35.87
C GLY A 124 7.65 4.36 36.30
N ASP A 125 7.97 4.97 37.45
CA ASP A 125 7.31 6.17 38.01
C ASP A 125 7.55 7.48 37.19
N VAL A 126 8.07 7.38 35.97
CA VAL A 126 8.55 8.53 35.18
C VAL A 126 7.42 9.48 34.76
N PHE A 127 6.18 9.00 34.68
CA PHE A 127 4.99 9.82 34.39
C PHE A 127 4.05 9.88 35.61
N GLY A 128 4.36 10.76 36.58
CA GLY A 128 3.43 11.07 37.67
C GLY A 128 2.07 11.59 37.18
N GLY A 129 1.09 11.74 38.08
CA GLY A 129 -0.26 12.19 37.73
C GLY A 129 -0.35 13.57 37.04
N LEU A 130 0.64 14.44 37.27
CA LEU A 130 0.72 15.79 36.68
C LEU A 130 0.93 15.77 35.14
N PRO A 131 1.91 15.05 34.59
CA PRO A 131 2.05 14.84 33.15
C PRO A 131 0.80 14.31 32.44
N LEU A 132 0.12 13.33 33.04
CA LEU A 132 -1.12 12.75 32.47
C LEU A 132 -2.25 13.81 32.45
N ALA A 133 -2.40 14.58 33.53
CA ALA A 133 -3.34 15.68 33.58
C ALA A 133 -3.04 16.75 32.52
N GLY A 134 -1.75 17.05 32.30
CA GLY A 134 -1.29 17.95 31.24
C GLY A 134 -1.64 17.46 29.83
N LEU A 135 -1.50 16.16 29.56
CA LEU A 135 -1.85 15.57 28.26
C LEU A 135 -3.36 15.58 28.00
N VAL A 136 -4.17 15.24 29.01
CA VAL A 136 -5.64 15.30 28.92
C VAL A 136 -6.11 16.75 28.70
N ALA A 137 -5.52 17.70 29.43
CA ALA A 137 -5.79 19.12 29.23
C ALA A 137 -5.42 19.62 27.83
N ALA A 138 -4.25 19.22 27.32
CA ALA A 138 -3.81 19.57 25.98
C ALA A 138 -4.74 19.00 24.90
N ALA A 139 -5.15 17.74 25.02
CA ALA A 139 -6.06 17.10 24.09
C ALA A 139 -7.46 17.75 24.09
N CYS A 140 -8.04 18.02 25.26
CA CYS A 140 -9.31 18.72 25.38
C CYS A 140 -9.21 20.17 24.88
N GLY A 141 -8.12 20.86 25.18
CA GLY A 141 -7.84 22.21 24.67
C GLY A 141 -7.76 22.24 23.14
N LEU A 142 -7.07 21.28 22.54
CA LEU A 142 -6.94 21.13 21.08
C LEU A 142 -8.31 20.86 20.43
N TYR A 143 -9.13 20.00 21.05
CA TYR A 143 -10.51 19.76 20.63
C TYR A 143 -11.33 21.05 20.68
N GLY A 144 -11.26 21.80 21.76
CA GLY A 144 -11.95 23.08 21.89
C GLY A 144 -11.51 24.11 20.84
N LEU A 145 -10.20 24.20 20.58
CA LEU A 145 -9.62 25.11 19.59
C LEU A 145 -10.09 24.78 18.17
N CYS A 146 -9.97 23.52 17.78
CA CYS A 146 -10.36 23.04 16.45
C CYS A 146 -11.88 23.12 16.24
N SER A 147 -12.68 22.70 17.22
CA SER A 147 -14.14 22.70 17.13
C SER A 147 -14.69 24.13 17.12
N GLY A 148 -14.20 24.99 18.02
CA GLY A 148 -14.55 26.41 18.05
C GLY A 148 -14.08 27.15 16.79
N GLY A 149 -12.90 26.83 16.26
CA GLY A 149 -12.35 27.42 15.04
C GLY A 149 -13.11 26.99 13.78
N LEU A 150 -13.36 25.70 13.59
CA LEU A 150 -14.17 25.17 12.50
C LEU A 150 -15.60 25.70 12.56
N LEU A 151 -16.22 25.73 13.73
CA LEU A 151 -17.54 26.34 13.91
C LEU A 151 -17.48 27.84 13.54
N GLY A 152 -16.46 28.56 13.98
CA GLY A 152 -16.22 29.96 13.65
C GLY A 152 -16.12 30.22 12.14
N LEU A 153 -15.35 29.39 11.43
CA LEU A 153 -15.18 29.46 9.97
C LEU A 153 -16.45 29.08 9.21
N LEU A 154 -17.20 28.10 9.70
CA LEU A 154 -18.44 27.64 9.07
C LEU A 154 -19.62 28.56 9.35
N THR A 155 -19.64 29.30 10.47
CA THR A 155 -20.85 30.04 10.92
C THR A 155 -20.69 31.55 10.97
N VAL A 156 -19.47 32.09 10.98
CA VAL A 156 -19.21 33.53 11.13
C VAL A 156 -18.46 34.07 9.92
N ARG A 157 -18.59 35.37 9.63
CA ARG A 157 -17.64 36.06 8.74
C ARG A 157 -16.24 35.75 9.28
N GLY A 158 -15.31 35.27 8.45
CA GLY A 158 -14.00 34.74 8.90
C GLY A 158 -13.24 35.67 9.86
N ALA A 159 -13.48 36.98 9.79
CA ALA A 159 -13.02 38.01 10.73
C ALA A 159 -13.48 37.85 12.20
N LEU A 160 -14.36 36.91 12.53
CA LEU A 160 -14.87 36.68 13.88
C LEU A 160 -14.64 35.24 14.37
N ALA A 161 -14.06 34.37 13.55
CA ALA A 161 -13.85 32.94 13.85
C ALA A 161 -12.89 32.69 15.03
N TRP A 162 -12.03 33.67 15.35
CA TRP A 162 -11.01 33.57 16.41
C TRP A 162 -11.62 33.54 17.82
N ARG A 163 -12.75 34.19 18.09
CA ARG A 163 -13.33 34.21 19.45
C ARG A 163 -14.03 32.91 19.82
N PRO A 164 -14.82 32.27 18.94
CA PRO A 164 -15.31 30.92 19.19
C PRO A 164 -14.15 29.92 19.37
N ALA A 165 -13.06 30.05 18.59
CA ALA A 165 -11.87 29.21 18.73
C ALA A 165 -11.19 29.35 20.11
N LEU A 166 -10.92 30.59 20.55
CA LEU A 166 -10.30 30.84 21.86
C LEU A 166 -11.23 30.48 23.03
N ALA A 167 -12.54 30.71 22.88
CA ALA A 167 -13.52 30.35 23.89
C ALA A 167 -13.67 28.82 24.01
N GLY A 168 -13.63 28.12 22.87
CA GLY A 168 -13.55 26.66 22.84
C GLY A 168 -12.27 26.15 23.51
N LEU A 169 -11.10 26.69 23.16
CA LEU A 169 -9.83 26.36 23.78
C LEU A 169 -9.87 26.54 25.31
N ALA A 170 -10.34 27.69 25.79
CA ALA A 170 -10.41 27.99 27.22
C ALA A 170 -11.44 27.12 27.95
N GLY A 171 -12.63 26.94 27.37
CA GLY A 171 -13.71 26.15 27.96
C GLY A 171 -13.36 24.66 28.05
N PHE A 172 -12.99 24.05 26.92
CA PHE A 172 -12.62 22.64 26.90
C PHE A 172 -11.26 22.36 27.54
N GLY A 173 -10.27 23.26 27.38
CA GLY A 173 -8.97 23.13 28.04
C GLY A 173 -9.08 23.25 29.56
N GLY A 174 -9.90 24.17 30.07
CA GLY A 174 -10.20 24.29 31.50
C GLY A 174 -10.90 23.06 32.05
N ALA A 175 -11.91 22.54 31.34
CA ALA A 175 -12.54 21.28 31.70
C ALA A 175 -11.54 20.11 31.71
N GLY A 176 -10.67 20.03 30.71
CA GLY A 176 -9.60 19.03 30.61
C GLY A 176 -8.60 19.08 31.76
N LEU A 177 -8.20 20.27 32.23
CA LEU A 177 -7.34 20.43 33.41
C LEU A 177 -8.02 19.88 34.67
N VAL A 178 -9.29 20.23 34.88
CA VAL A 178 -10.07 19.75 36.03
C VAL A 178 -10.25 18.24 35.97
N GLY A 179 -10.59 17.69 34.81
CA GLY A 179 -10.73 16.25 34.60
C GLY A 179 -9.42 15.50 34.79
N GLY A 180 -8.32 16.02 34.23
CA GLY A 180 -6.98 15.47 34.39
C GLY A 180 -6.53 15.46 35.85
N ALA A 181 -6.76 16.56 36.59
CA ALA A 181 -6.47 16.63 38.01
C ALA A 181 -7.32 15.64 38.83
N LEU A 182 -8.60 15.49 38.50
CA LEU A 182 -9.47 14.49 39.14
C LEU A 182 -9.01 13.05 38.85
N VAL A 183 -8.58 12.75 37.63
CA VAL A 183 -8.00 11.45 37.27
C VAL A 183 -6.68 11.19 38.02
N ALA A 184 -5.83 12.22 38.14
CA ALA A 184 -4.59 12.13 38.91
C ALA A 184 -4.85 11.89 40.40
N LEU A 185 -5.90 12.50 40.97
CA LEU A 185 -6.26 12.35 42.39
C LEU A 185 -6.98 11.04 42.70
N THR A 186 -7.83 10.55 41.77
CA THR A 186 -8.68 9.37 42.02
C THR A 186 -8.13 8.08 41.43
N GLY A 187 -7.03 8.16 40.68
CA GLY A 187 -6.48 7.07 39.89
C GLY A 187 -7.37 6.70 38.69
N VAL A 188 -6.79 6.04 37.70
CA VAL A 188 -7.57 5.39 36.64
C VAL A 188 -8.00 4.01 37.16
N PRO A 189 -9.31 3.75 37.33
CA PRO A 189 -9.81 2.44 37.74
C PRO A 189 -9.23 1.32 36.88
N ASN A 190 -8.82 0.21 37.50
CA ASN A 190 -8.36 -0.96 36.75
C ASN A 190 -9.49 -1.49 35.87
N LEU A 191 -9.30 -1.46 34.55
CA LEU A 191 -10.25 -1.95 33.56
C LEU A 191 -10.47 -3.47 33.67
N LEU A 192 -9.49 -4.21 34.20
CA LEU A 192 -9.49 -5.67 34.28
C LEU A 192 -10.24 -6.22 35.50
N ASP A 193 -10.44 -5.41 36.55
CA ASP A 193 -11.09 -5.85 37.81
C ASP A 193 -12.61 -5.55 37.86
N GLY A 194 -13.27 -5.49 36.71
CA GLY A 194 -14.72 -5.20 36.63
C GLY A 194 -15.12 -3.75 36.88
N GLY A 195 -14.15 -2.83 37.03
CA GLY A 195 -14.37 -1.38 37.21
C GLY A 195 -14.86 -0.61 35.98
N GLY A 196 -15.07 -1.28 34.84
CA GLY A 196 -15.40 -0.67 33.55
C GLY A 196 -16.65 0.21 33.57
N TRP A 197 -17.69 -0.16 34.33
CA TRP A 197 -18.91 0.65 34.46
C TRP A 197 -18.69 1.92 35.28
N ALA A 198 -17.88 1.86 36.34
CA ALA A 198 -17.53 3.02 37.14
C ALA A 198 -16.65 4.00 36.34
N LEU A 199 -15.70 3.49 35.56
CA LEU A 199 -14.92 4.31 34.63
C LEU A 199 -15.82 4.95 33.56
N LEU A 200 -16.72 4.18 32.96
CA LEU A 200 -17.65 4.70 31.95
C LEU A 200 -18.57 5.80 32.51
N ALA A 201 -19.07 5.63 33.74
CA ALA A 201 -19.86 6.65 34.42
C ALA A 201 -19.06 7.93 34.68
N ARG A 202 -17.80 7.81 35.14
CA ARG A 202 -16.90 8.96 35.34
C ARG A 202 -16.58 9.67 34.03
N LEU A 203 -16.26 8.92 32.97
CA LEU A 203 -16.01 9.46 31.64
C LEU A 203 -17.26 10.13 31.05
N THR A 204 -18.45 9.58 31.32
CA THR A 204 -19.72 10.18 30.91
C THR A 204 -19.95 11.53 31.59
N VAL A 205 -19.79 11.60 32.91
CA VAL A 205 -19.92 12.85 33.66
C VAL A 205 -18.90 13.88 33.18
N PHE A 206 -17.64 13.46 33.00
CA PHE A 206 -16.58 14.31 32.49
C PHE A 206 -16.89 14.85 31.09
N PHE A 207 -17.26 13.99 30.15
CA PHE A 207 -17.58 14.37 28.77
C PHE A 207 -18.76 15.35 28.72
N VAL A 208 -19.84 15.07 29.44
CA VAL A 208 -21.01 15.95 29.50
C VAL A 208 -20.65 17.30 30.12
N ALA A 209 -19.90 17.31 31.23
CA ALA A 209 -19.45 18.54 31.86
C ALA A 209 -18.54 19.37 30.95
N ALA A 210 -17.56 18.73 30.29
CA ALA A 210 -16.65 19.38 29.36
C ALA A 210 -17.39 19.97 28.15
N GLN A 211 -18.34 19.22 27.57
CA GLN A 211 -19.16 19.68 26.46
C GLN A 211 -20.04 20.87 26.85
N VAL A 212 -20.69 20.82 28.02
CA VAL A 212 -21.53 21.92 28.52
C VAL A 212 -20.70 23.17 28.79
N VAL A 213 -19.55 23.04 29.48
CA VAL A 213 -18.66 24.18 29.78
C VAL A 213 -18.10 24.79 28.50
N GLY A 214 -17.63 23.96 27.57
CA GLY A 214 -17.11 24.39 26.28
C GLY A 214 -18.16 25.10 25.43
N ASP A 215 -19.35 24.52 25.28
CA ASP A 215 -20.44 25.11 24.49
C ASP A 215 -20.98 26.41 25.12
N LEU A 216 -21.01 26.52 26.45
CA LEU A 216 -21.37 27.76 27.14
C LEU A 216 -20.33 28.86 26.92
N ALA A 217 -19.05 28.53 26.93
CA ALA A 217 -17.98 29.47 26.62
C ALA A 217 -18.10 29.98 25.17
N ILE A 218 -18.34 29.07 24.22
CA ILE A 218 -18.58 29.41 22.81
C ILE A 218 -19.84 30.27 22.65
N ALA A 219 -20.95 29.91 23.31
CA ALA A 219 -22.20 30.68 23.25
C ALA A 219 -22.03 32.11 23.78
N ALA A 220 -21.36 32.28 24.91
CA ALA A 220 -21.09 33.58 25.51
C ALA A 220 -20.14 34.43 24.64
N SER A 221 -19.23 33.78 23.91
CA SER A 221 -18.35 34.42 22.93
C SER A 221 -19.13 34.92 21.72
N ILE A 222 -20.02 34.10 21.17
CA ILE A 222 -20.91 34.48 20.05
C ILE A 222 -21.84 35.63 20.46
N HIS A 223 -22.41 35.60 21.67
CA HIS A 223 -23.30 36.65 22.16
C HIS A 223 -22.59 38.01 22.19
N ARG A 224 -21.38 38.04 22.78
CA ARG A 224 -20.54 39.25 22.82
C ARG A 224 -20.19 39.76 21.43
N ALA A 225 -19.80 38.87 20.52
CA ALA A 225 -19.47 39.22 19.14
C ALA A 225 -20.67 39.76 18.34
N ALA A 226 -21.88 39.29 18.65
CA ALA A 226 -23.10 39.75 18.00
C ALA A 226 -23.58 41.12 18.50
N GLU A 227 -23.30 41.46 19.77
CA GLU A 227 -23.71 42.73 20.38
C GLU A 227 -22.78 43.90 20.05
N HIS A 228 -21.51 43.63 19.73
CA HIS A 228 -20.51 44.68 19.44
C HIS A 228 -19.67 44.35 18.19
N PRO A 229 -20.30 44.15 17.02
CA PRO A 229 -19.61 43.66 15.83
C PRO A 229 -18.48 44.58 15.34
N GLU A 230 -18.56 45.88 15.62
CA GLU A 230 -17.54 46.89 15.29
C GLU A 230 -16.30 46.83 16.18
N ARG A 231 -16.43 46.43 17.45
CA ARG A 231 -15.30 46.28 18.39
C ARG A 231 -14.57 44.95 18.21
N ASP A 232 -15.23 43.99 17.58
CA ASP A 232 -14.82 42.59 17.60
C ASP A 232 -14.33 42.05 16.25
N ARG A 233 -14.29 42.90 15.20
CA ARG A 233 -13.61 42.56 13.94
C ARG A 233 -12.14 42.25 14.22
N ALA A 234 -11.73 41.02 13.93
CA ALA A 234 -10.32 40.66 13.94
C ALA A 234 -9.54 41.56 12.98
N SER A 235 -8.39 42.03 13.45
CA SER A 235 -7.34 42.45 12.52
C SER A 235 -6.96 41.26 11.63
N GLY A 236 -6.53 41.51 10.39
CA GLY A 236 -6.05 40.44 9.50
C GLY A 236 -4.98 39.55 10.15
N ARG A 237 -4.17 40.13 11.05
CA ARG A 237 -3.17 39.43 11.87
C ARG A 237 -3.78 38.38 12.81
N GLN A 238 -4.92 38.63 13.43
CA GLN A 238 -5.58 37.68 14.34
C GLN A 238 -6.23 36.50 13.59
N VAL A 239 -6.78 36.76 12.40
CA VAL A 239 -7.28 35.70 11.52
C VAL A 239 -6.11 34.83 11.05
N ALA A 240 -5.02 35.45 10.60
CA ALA A 240 -3.81 34.75 10.18
C ALA A 240 -3.22 33.89 11.31
N LEU A 241 -3.13 34.40 12.54
CA LEU A 241 -2.65 33.64 13.70
C LEU A 241 -3.56 32.47 14.07
N THR A 242 -4.88 32.63 13.94
CA THR A 242 -5.86 31.55 14.21
C THR A 242 -5.76 30.45 13.17
N LEU A 243 -5.68 30.81 11.88
CA LEU A 243 -5.46 29.88 10.78
C LEU A 243 -4.10 29.20 10.88
N ALA A 244 -3.05 29.93 11.29
CA ALA A 244 -1.73 29.36 11.53
C ALA A 244 -1.73 28.37 12.69
N ALA A 245 -2.41 28.67 13.82
CA ALA A 245 -2.51 27.75 14.95
C ALA A 245 -3.30 26.47 14.60
N LEU A 246 -4.40 26.60 13.84
CA LEU A 246 -5.14 25.45 13.29
C LEU A 246 -4.28 24.66 12.31
N GLY A 247 -3.54 25.35 11.44
CA GLY A 247 -2.60 24.75 10.50
C GLY A 247 -1.49 23.98 11.21
N VAL A 248 -0.83 24.56 12.21
CA VAL A 248 0.21 23.92 13.03
C VAL A 248 -0.35 22.72 13.79
N SER A 249 -1.59 22.80 14.29
CA SER A 249 -2.25 21.67 14.97
C SER A 249 -2.48 20.48 14.02
N LEU A 250 -2.95 20.76 12.80
CA LEU A 250 -3.12 19.75 11.76
C LEU A 250 -1.78 19.22 11.23
N LEU A 251 -0.76 20.08 11.12
CA LEU A 251 0.61 19.72 10.74
C LEU A 251 1.32 18.91 11.84
N GLY A 252 0.97 19.08 13.12
CA GLY A 252 1.46 18.25 14.22
C GLY A 252 0.94 16.82 14.13
N VAL A 253 -0.36 16.66 13.84
CA VAL A 253 -0.98 15.35 13.54
C VAL A 253 -0.33 14.74 12.29
N TRP A 254 -0.06 15.56 11.27
CA TRP A 254 0.68 15.16 10.07
C TRP A 254 2.08 14.67 10.38
N GLY A 255 2.87 15.41 11.17
CA GLY A 255 4.23 15.04 11.54
C GLY A 255 4.32 13.75 12.35
N VAL A 256 3.28 13.44 13.15
CA VAL A 256 3.17 12.15 13.84
C VAL A 256 2.86 11.02 12.86
N ALA A 257 1.93 11.23 11.92
CA ALA A 257 1.63 10.25 10.87
C ALA A 257 2.83 10.01 9.94
N GLU A 258 3.53 11.07 9.54
CA GLU A 258 4.74 11.03 8.74
C GLU A 258 5.87 10.31 9.47
N ARG A 259 6.07 10.56 10.77
CA ARG A 259 7.04 9.81 11.59
C ARG A 259 6.65 8.35 11.79
N ALA A 260 5.36 8.04 11.91
CA ALA A 260 4.90 6.66 11.98
C ALA A 260 5.14 5.91 10.66
N VAL A 261 4.88 6.57 9.52
CA VAL A 261 5.22 6.06 8.19
C VAL A 261 6.74 5.90 8.05
N ALA A 262 7.52 6.92 8.42
CA ALA A 262 8.98 6.89 8.37
C ALA A 262 9.55 5.79 9.28
N PHE A 263 8.95 5.54 10.45
CA PHE A 263 9.30 4.46 11.36
C PHE A 263 9.00 3.07 10.77
N VAL A 264 7.83 2.91 10.13
CA VAL A 264 7.51 1.69 9.38
C VAL A 264 8.50 1.49 8.22
N GLN A 265 8.99 2.59 7.63
CA GLN A 265 9.97 2.61 6.54
C GLN A 265 11.43 2.60 7.02
N SER A 266 11.73 2.61 8.33
CA SER A 266 13.10 2.77 8.86
C SER A 266 13.78 1.47 9.26
N ARG A 267 13.35 0.32 8.74
CA ARG A 267 14.07 -0.94 9.01
C ARG A 267 15.45 -0.91 8.33
N PRO A 268 16.48 -1.49 8.99
CA PRO A 268 17.84 -1.45 8.48
C PRO A 268 17.92 -2.07 7.08
N THR A 269 18.41 -1.27 6.14
CA THR A 269 18.76 -1.71 4.81
C THR A 269 19.99 -2.59 4.94
N ARG A 270 19.97 -3.77 4.33
CA ARG A 270 21.23 -4.47 4.07
C ARG A 270 21.87 -3.82 2.86
N ALA A 271 22.72 -2.82 3.11
CA ALA A 271 23.38 -2.02 2.08
C ALA A 271 24.41 -2.79 1.24
N GLU A 272 24.57 -4.11 1.47
CA GLU A 272 25.47 -4.94 0.69
C GLU A 272 25.17 -4.80 -0.81
N PRO A 273 26.18 -4.52 -1.64
CA PRO A 273 26.04 -4.53 -3.09
C PRO A 273 25.51 -5.87 -3.59
N LEU A 274 24.82 -5.86 -4.73
CA LEU A 274 24.45 -7.11 -5.40
C LEU A 274 25.74 -7.87 -5.74
N ALA A 275 25.91 -9.05 -5.16
CA ALA A 275 27.04 -9.91 -5.48
C ALA A 275 26.82 -10.48 -6.89
N VAL A 276 27.59 -10.02 -7.88
CA VAL A 276 27.51 -10.54 -9.25
C VAL A 276 28.75 -11.41 -9.50
N PRO A 277 28.62 -12.75 -9.50
CA PRO A 277 29.76 -13.63 -9.72
C PRO A 277 30.37 -13.40 -11.10
N ALA A 278 31.69 -13.57 -11.21
CA ALA A 278 32.35 -13.59 -12.50
C ALA A 278 31.75 -14.70 -13.38
N ALA A 279 31.43 -14.37 -14.62
CA ALA A 279 30.90 -15.31 -15.59
C ALA A 279 31.96 -15.61 -16.63
N SER A 280 32.19 -16.90 -16.92
CA SER A 280 33.14 -17.35 -17.94
C SER A 280 32.42 -18.22 -18.99
N GLY A 281 33.03 -18.31 -20.18
CA GLY A 281 32.51 -19.13 -21.28
C GLY A 281 31.57 -18.40 -22.25
N LEU A 282 31.24 -17.13 -22.01
CA LEU A 282 30.43 -16.32 -22.90
C LEU A 282 31.17 -15.04 -23.31
N ALA A 283 31.23 -14.78 -24.61
CA ALA A 283 31.70 -13.52 -25.16
C ALA A 283 30.53 -12.86 -25.92
N CYS A 284 29.95 -11.83 -25.32
CA CYS A 284 28.87 -11.07 -25.95
C CYS A 284 29.43 -9.83 -26.65
N PRO A 285 29.25 -9.68 -27.98
CA PRO A 285 29.54 -8.41 -28.62
C PRO A 285 28.53 -7.36 -28.14
N ALA A 286 29.02 -6.13 -27.95
CA ALA A 286 28.15 -5.00 -27.64
C ALA A 286 27.07 -4.86 -28.74
N PRO A 287 25.80 -4.66 -28.39
CA PRO A 287 24.74 -4.52 -29.38
C PRO A 287 24.89 -3.19 -30.14
N THR A 288 24.54 -3.22 -31.42
CA THR A 288 24.58 -2.03 -32.29
C THR A 288 23.23 -1.32 -32.37
N GLY A 289 22.12 -1.99 -32.06
CA GLY A 289 20.79 -1.40 -32.04
C GLY A 289 20.61 -0.43 -30.87
N GLY A 290 19.98 0.72 -31.11
CA GLY A 290 19.86 1.80 -30.12
C GLY A 290 19.19 1.38 -28.80
N LEU A 291 18.06 0.68 -28.87
CA LEU A 291 17.33 0.20 -27.68
C LEU A 291 18.11 -0.86 -26.90
N GLU A 292 18.70 -1.84 -27.60
CA GLU A 292 19.53 -2.86 -26.96
C GLU A 292 20.78 -2.26 -26.33
N ARG A 293 21.41 -1.29 -26.99
CA ARG A 293 22.58 -0.57 -26.48
C ARG A 293 22.24 0.22 -25.21
N ALA A 294 21.10 0.91 -25.18
CA ALA A 294 20.66 1.62 -23.99
C ALA A 294 20.51 0.70 -22.77
N LEU A 295 19.96 -0.50 -22.96
CA LEU A 295 19.86 -1.52 -21.90
C LEU A 295 21.22 -2.12 -21.53
N TRP A 296 22.04 -2.42 -22.54
CA TRP A 296 23.36 -3.02 -22.36
C TRP A 296 24.28 -2.12 -21.53
N GLU A 297 24.29 -0.81 -21.80
CA GLU A 297 25.10 0.17 -21.04
C GLU A 297 24.70 0.24 -19.56
N VAL A 298 23.42 0.01 -19.22
CA VAL A 298 22.95 -0.05 -17.83
C VAL A 298 23.27 -1.39 -17.19
N THR A 299 22.99 -2.49 -17.88
CA THR A 299 23.10 -3.85 -17.31
C THR A 299 24.54 -4.32 -17.16
N THR A 300 25.47 -3.80 -17.95
CA THR A 300 26.92 -4.09 -17.84
C THR A 300 27.69 -3.05 -17.03
N ARG A 301 27.02 -1.99 -16.55
CA ARG A 301 27.63 -0.91 -15.76
C ARG A 301 28.39 -1.47 -14.56
N GLY A 302 29.54 -0.87 -14.25
CA GLY A 302 30.39 -1.28 -13.12
C GLY A 302 31.13 -2.59 -13.36
N GLY A 303 31.29 -3.01 -14.62
CA GLY A 303 32.01 -4.23 -14.99
C GLY A 303 31.21 -5.51 -14.78
N ARG A 304 29.87 -5.41 -14.69
CA ARG A 304 28.99 -6.59 -14.63
C ARG A 304 29.13 -7.41 -15.92
N PRO A 305 29.16 -8.75 -15.84
CA PRO A 305 29.26 -9.60 -17.01
C PRO A 305 28.06 -9.40 -17.93
N ASP A 306 28.33 -9.39 -19.25
CA ASP A 306 27.26 -9.34 -20.24
C ASP A 306 26.65 -10.75 -20.41
N LEU A 307 25.42 -10.91 -19.92
CA LEU A 307 24.62 -12.14 -20.03
C LEU A 307 23.45 -11.97 -21.01
N SER A 308 23.44 -10.86 -21.74
CA SER A 308 22.30 -10.48 -22.56
C SER A 308 22.21 -11.26 -23.87
N CYS A 309 23.32 -11.76 -24.41
CA CYS A 309 23.35 -12.48 -25.69
C CYS A 309 23.29 -14.02 -25.53
N GLY A 310 23.06 -14.72 -26.65
CA GLY A 310 23.12 -16.18 -26.69
C GLY A 310 21.91 -16.86 -26.04
N ASN A 311 20.83 -16.14 -25.82
CA ASN A 311 19.62 -16.64 -25.19
C ASN A 311 18.66 -17.21 -26.24
N ARG A 312 17.64 -17.92 -25.76
CA ARG A 312 16.47 -18.31 -26.53
C ARG A 312 15.22 -17.89 -25.77
N VAL A 313 14.44 -16.98 -26.33
CA VAL A 313 13.15 -16.58 -25.79
C VAL A 313 12.12 -17.61 -26.23
N LEU A 314 11.42 -18.20 -25.27
CA LEU A 314 10.55 -19.35 -25.49
C LEU A 314 9.07 -18.97 -25.58
N GLY A 315 8.68 -17.81 -25.07
CA GLY A 315 7.33 -17.28 -25.25
C GLY A 315 6.93 -16.21 -24.24
N LEU A 316 5.78 -15.61 -24.51
CA LEU A 316 5.07 -14.66 -23.65
C LEU A 316 3.95 -15.38 -22.89
N LEU A 317 4.12 -15.67 -21.61
CA LEU A 317 3.10 -16.33 -20.80
C LEU A 317 1.94 -15.36 -20.50
N HIS A 318 0.70 -15.87 -20.47
CA HIS A 318 -0.51 -15.10 -20.17
C HIS A 318 -1.26 -15.65 -18.96
N THR A 319 -1.77 -14.76 -18.11
CA THR A 319 -2.85 -15.07 -17.16
C THR A 319 -3.98 -14.05 -17.35
N PRO A 320 -5.26 -14.46 -17.42
CA PRO A 320 -5.71 -15.82 -17.76
C PRO A 320 -5.22 -16.24 -19.17
N ASN A 321 -5.79 -17.30 -19.75
CA ASN A 321 -5.44 -17.70 -21.13
C ASN A 321 -5.56 -16.51 -22.12
N PRO A 322 -4.71 -16.47 -23.16
CA PRO A 322 -4.83 -15.45 -24.18
C PRO A 322 -6.04 -15.70 -25.09
N ASP A 323 -6.51 -14.64 -25.75
CA ASP A 323 -7.48 -14.78 -26.83
C ASP A 323 -6.77 -15.26 -28.11
N PRO A 324 -7.37 -16.19 -28.87
CA PRO A 324 -6.85 -16.62 -30.18
C PRO A 324 -6.62 -15.48 -31.19
N ALA A 325 -7.28 -14.33 -31.01
CA ALA A 325 -7.10 -13.14 -31.84
C ALA A 325 -5.67 -12.57 -31.79
N PHE A 326 -4.94 -12.78 -30.67
CA PHE A 326 -3.59 -12.23 -30.51
C PHE A 326 -2.51 -13.25 -30.17
N SER A 327 -2.86 -14.42 -29.64
CA SER A 327 -1.90 -15.49 -29.32
C SER A 327 -2.29 -16.83 -29.94
N THR A 328 -1.28 -17.62 -30.30
CA THR A 328 -1.45 -19.00 -30.76
C THR A 328 -1.30 -20.01 -29.62
N GLN A 329 -1.03 -19.55 -28.40
CA GLN A 329 -0.86 -20.42 -27.25
C GLN A 329 -2.19 -21.11 -26.93
N PRO A 330 -2.21 -22.46 -26.85
CA PRO A 330 -3.42 -23.17 -26.54
C PRO A 330 -3.88 -22.85 -25.10
N PRO A 331 -5.19 -22.65 -24.88
CA PRO A 331 -5.69 -22.42 -23.54
C PRO A 331 -5.47 -23.67 -22.68
N THR A 332 -5.08 -23.47 -21.44
CA THR A 332 -4.97 -24.53 -20.42
C THR A 332 -5.92 -24.23 -19.27
N PRO A 333 -6.29 -25.21 -18.43
CA PRO A 333 -7.14 -24.94 -17.28
C PRO A 333 -6.63 -23.80 -16.39
N HIS A 334 -5.32 -23.63 -16.20
CA HIS A 334 -4.78 -22.60 -15.29
C HIS A 334 -3.85 -21.59 -15.98
N GLY A 335 -3.95 -21.42 -17.30
CA GLY A 335 -3.12 -20.47 -18.05
C GLY A 335 -1.63 -20.70 -17.85
N ALA A 336 -0.87 -19.61 -17.63
CA ALA A 336 0.57 -19.69 -17.40
C ALA A 336 0.98 -20.64 -16.26
N TYR A 337 0.14 -20.86 -15.24
CA TYR A 337 0.52 -21.74 -14.11
C TYR A 337 0.71 -23.20 -14.53
N ASP A 338 -0.04 -23.69 -15.52
CA ASP A 338 0.16 -25.04 -16.05
C ASP A 338 1.50 -25.15 -16.78
N VAL A 339 1.90 -24.10 -17.49
CA VAL A 339 3.23 -24.01 -18.14
C VAL A 339 4.33 -24.03 -17.08
N LEU A 340 4.24 -23.17 -16.06
CA LEU A 340 5.22 -23.13 -14.96
C LEU A 340 5.33 -24.48 -14.25
N ALA A 341 4.20 -25.11 -13.90
CA ALA A 341 4.18 -26.41 -13.23
C ALA A 341 4.76 -27.53 -14.10
N ALA A 342 4.60 -27.47 -15.43
CA ALA A 342 5.24 -28.40 -16.36
C ALA A 342 6.76 -28.19 -16.42
N ARG A 343 7.22 -26.94 -16.41
CA ARG A 343 8.66 -26.62 -16.37
C ARG A 343 9.31 -27.09 -15.08
N ILE A 344 8.70 -26.78 -13.93
CA ILE A 344 9.14 -27.25 -12.61
C ILE A 344 9.24 -28.77 -12.59
N ALA A 345 8.22 -29.47 -13.10
CA ALA A 345 8.24 -30.93 -13.16
C ALA A 345 9.40 -31.49 -14.00
N GLY A 346 9.94 -30.70 -14.94
CA GLY A 346 11.05 -31.04 -15.84
C GLY A 346 12.45 -30.83 -15.26
N ALA A 347 12.59 -30.12 -14.14
CA ALA A 347 13.87 -29.76 -13.52
C ALA A 347 14.74 -30.99 -13.20
N ARG A 348 16.06 -30.77 -13.05
CA ARG A 348 17.04 -31.83 -12.77
C ARG A 348 17.89 -31.58 -11.52
N ARG A 349 17.95 -30.35 -11.02
CA ARG A 349 18.89 -29.93 -9.98
C ARG A 349 18.25 -28.93 -9.04
N GLU A 350 17.76 -27.81 -9.57
CA GLU A 350 17.23 -26.75 -8.73
C GLU A 350 16.00 -26.08 -9.33
N VAL A 351 15.08 -25.69 -8.45
CA VAL A 351 13.94 -24.84 -8.74
C VAL A 351 13.97 -23.70 -7.74
N LEU A 352 14.18 -22.47 -8.20
CA LEU A 352 14.23 -21.29 -7.36
C LEU A 352 13.07 -20.38 -7.76
N TYR A 353 12.10 -20.21 -6.88
CA TYR A 353 10.89 -19.45 -7.18
C TYR A 353 10.71 -18.30 -6.18
N ALA A 354 10.76 -17.06 -6.66
CA ALA A 354 10.44 -15.88 -5.89
C ALA A 354 9.09 -15.32 -6.36
N VAL A 355 8.21 -15.01 -5.41
CA VAL A 355 6.93 -14.36 -5.69
C VAL A 355 6.49 -13.54 -4.48
N MET A 356 5.79 -12.43 -4.72
CA MET A 356 5.32 -11.59 -3.62
C MET A 356 4.27 -12.30 -2.75
N GLU A 357 3.24 -12.83 -3.42
CA GLU A 357 2.03 -13.34 -2.80
C GLU A 357 1.74 -14.77 -3.26
N TRP A 358 1.32 -15.59 -2.30
CA TRP A 358 0.78 -16.93 -2.49
C TRP A 358 -0.52 -17.03 -1.72
N ALA A 359 -1.64 -17.09 -2.43
CA ALA A 359 -2.97 -17.10 -1.85
C ALA A 359 -3.22 -18.37 -1.04
N ASP A 360 -3.93 -18.23 0.08
CA ASP A 360 -4.27 -19.33 0.97
C ASP A 360 -5.53 -20.07 0.52
N GLU A 361 -5.41 -20.82 -0.57
CA GLU A 361 -6.48 -21.68 -1.10
C GLU A 361 -5.99 -23.13 -1.21
N PRO A 362 -5.79 -23.83 -0.07
CA PRO A 362 -5.11 -25.11 -0.08
C PRO A 362 -5.82 -26.12 -0.99
N GLY A 363 -5.06 -26.66 -1.94
CA GLY A 363 -5.57 -27.67 -2.89
C GLY A 363 -6.52 -27.12 -3.96
N ARG A 364 -6.71 -25.80 -4.07
CA ARG A 364 -7.55 -25.15 -5.07
C ARG A 364 -6.82 -23.93 -5.65
N GLY A 365 -6.74 -23.82 -6.96
CA GLY A 365 -6.10 -22.65 -7.60
C GLY A 365 -4.59 -22.78 -7.86
N PRO A 366 -3.91 -21.67 -8.18
CA PRO A 366 -2.55 -21.69 -8.74
C PRO A 366 -1.49 -22.31 -7.84
N GLY A 367 -1.60 -22.14 -6.52
CA GLY A 367 -0.64 -22.70 -5.57
C GLY A 367 -0.61 -24.22 -5.60
N ALA A 368 -1.78 -24.85 -5.62
CA ALA A 368 -1.93 -26.29 -5.79
C ALA A 368 -1.38 -26.80 -7.13
N VAL A 369 -1.53 -26.03 -8.22
CA VAL A 369 -0.98 -26.38 -9.55
C VAL A 369 0.54 -26.41 -9.52
N LEU A 370 1.18 -25.38 -8.95
CA LEU A 370 2.64 -25.31 -8.81
C LEU A 370 3.17 -26.39 -7.87
N ALA A 371 2.52 -26.62 -6.73
CA ALA A 371 2.86 -27.71 -5.81
C ALA A 371 2.72 -29.09 -6.48
N GLY A 372 1.70 -29.27 -7.33
CA GLY A 372 1.55 -30.47 -8.16
C GLY A 372 2.71 -30.66 -9.16
N GLY A 373 3.26 -29.58 -9.71
CA GLY A 373 4.50 -29.60 -10.50
C GLY A 373 5.70 -30.11 -9.71
N ILE A 374 5.87 -29.63 -8.48
CA ILE A 374 6.93 -30.06 -7.56
C ILE A 374 6.72 -31.53 -7.14
N ALA A 375 5.48 -31.96 -6.89
CA ALA A 375 5.16 -33.35 -6.58
C ALA A 375 5.47 -34.29 -7.75
N ARG A 376 5.22 -33.87 -9.00
CA ARG A 376 5.63 -34.62 -10.20
C ARG A 376 7.16 -34.71 -10.30
N LEU A 377 7.88 -33.62 -10.02
CA LEU A 377 9.34 -33.64 -9.97
C LEU A 377 9.84 -34.65 -8.93
N TYR A 378 9.33 -34.58 -7.70
CA TYR A 378 9.70 -35.50 -6.62
C TYR A 378 9.43 -36.97 -7.00
N ARG A 379 8.26 -37.29 -7.58
CA ARG A 379 7.98 -38.66 -8.06
C ARG A 379 8.98 -39.16 -9.10
N ARG A 380 9.48 -38.29 -9.98
CA ARG A 380 10.53 -38.65 -10.94
C ARG A 380 11.85 -38.96 -10.23
N VAL A 381 12.22 -38.17 -9.23
CA VAL A 381 13.39 -38.43 -8.37
C VAL A 381 13.24 -39.77 -7.63
N GLN A 382 12.02 -40.10 -7.15
CA GLN A 382 11.76 -41.37 -6.50
C GLN A 382 11.85 -42.56 -7.47
N ALA A 383 11.33 -42.42 -8.67
CA ALA A 383 11.27 -43.48 -9.68
C ALA A 383 12.65 -43.80 -10.28
N ASP A 384 13.49 -42.79 -10.43
CA ASP A 384 14.84 -42.93 -11.00
C ASP A 384 15.84 -41.97 -10.33
N PRO A 385 16.32 -42.29 -9.11
CA PRO A 385 17.31 -41.45 -8.41
C PRO A 385 18.61 -41.30 -9.21
N ALA A 386 18.98 -42.27 -10.04
CA ALA A 386 20.21 -42.25 -10.83
C ALA A 386 20.20 -41.15 -11.89
N ALA A 387 19.03 -40.73 -12.38
CA ALA A 387 18.88 -39.56 -13.25
C ALA A 387 19.05 -38.21 -12.53
N PHE A 388 19.20 -38.21 -11.20
CA PHE A 388 19.40 -37.02 -10.37
C PHE A 388 20.59 -37.23 -9.41
N PRO A 389 21.81 -37.48 -9.92
CA PRO A 389 22.94 -37.92 -9.10
C PRO A 389 23.44 -36.87 -8.10
N GLN A 390 23.07 -35.60 -8.27
CA GLN A 390 23.36 -34.52 -7.31
C GLN A 390 22.18 -34.22 -6.36
N GLY A 391 21.08 -34.96 -6.48
CA GLY A 391 19.82 -34.62 -5.83
C GLY A 391 19.12 -33.42 -6.46
N VAL A 392 18.05 -32.96 -5.79
CA VAL A 392 17.25 -31.82 -6.23
C VAL A 392 16.92 -30.91 -5.04
N THR A 393 17.07 -29.60 -5.22
CA THR A 393 16.67 -28.59 -4.25
C THR A 393 15.62 -27.63 -4.82
N VAL A 394 14.54 -27.43 -4.08
CA VAL A 394 13.48 -26.48 -4.40
C VAL A 394 13.48 -25.37 -3.35
N ARG A 395 13.51 -24.11 -3.77
CA ARG A 395 13.44 -22.96 -2.87
C ARG A 395 12.32 -22.03 -3.29
N VAL A 396 11.49 -21.64 -2.32
CA VAL A 396 10.37 -20.70 -2.52
C VAL A 396 10.59 -19.49 -1.62
N ALA A 397 10.84 -18.33 -2.21
CA ALA A 397 11.02 -17.06 -1.53
C ALA A 397 9.74 -16.21 -1.66
N LEU A 398 9.12 -15.90 -0.51
CA LEU A 398 7.87 -15.14 -0.46
C LEU A 398 8.14 -13.71 -0.07
N GLY A 399 7.42 -12.78 -0.67
CA GLY A 399 7.75 -11.37 -0.56
C GLY A 399 7.40 -10.68 0.74
N ASN A 400 6.82 -11.36 1.73
CA ASN A 400 6.29 -10.75 2.98
C ASN A 400 5.16 -9.72 2.76
N PHE A 401 4.37 -9.94 1.71
CA PHE A 401 3.12 -9.25 1.42
C PHE A 401 2.23 -9.07 2.66
N PRO A 402 1.68 -7.85 2.90
CA PRO A 402 0.70 -7.61 3.94
C PRO A 402 -0.67 -8.20 3.56
N VAL A 403 -1.14 -9.20 4.29
CA VAL A 403 -2.54 -9.64 4.22
C VAL A 403 -3.38 -8.71 5.11
N THR A 404 -3.81 -7.61 4.51
CA THR A 404 -4.55 -6.53 5.20
C THR A 404 -5.88 -6.99 5.80
N ALA A 405 -6.44 -8.12 5.38
CA ALA A 405 -7.62 -8.71 6.04
C ALA A 405 -7.30 -9.23 7.46
N ASN A 406 -6.06 -9.63 7.75
CA ASN A 406 -5.73 -10.32 9.01
C ASN A 406 -4.61 -9.64 9.84
N LEU A 407 -3.98 -8.55 9.37
CA LEU A 407 -2.66 -8.03 9.83
C LEU A 407 -1.63 -9.14 9.94
N GLU A 408 -1.65 -10.03 8.97
CA GLU A 408 -0.59 -11.00 8.88
C GLU A 408 0.36 -10.55 7.80
N TRP A 409 1.64 -10.51 8.14
CA TRP A 409 2.71 -10.32 7.18
C TRP A 409 3.38 -11.66 6.98
N GLY A 410 3.56 -12.04 5.73
CA GLY A 410 4.30 -13.27 5.42
C GLY A 410 3.51 -14.56 5.63
N SER A 411 2.22 -14.51 5.96
CA SER A 411 1.42 -15.72 6.16
C SER A 411 1.35 -16.61 4.91
N GLN A 412 1.65 -16.05 3.74
CA GLN A 412 1.77 -16.79 2.49
C GLN A 412 2.83 -17.91 2.52
N VAL A 413 3.84 -17.87 3.40
CA VAL A 413 4.77 -19.01 3.55
C VAL A 413 4.06 -20.26 4.05
N TYR A 414 3.09 -20.08 4.95
CA TYR A 414 2.29 -21.19 5.47
C TYR A 414 1.30 -21.70 4.43
N ALA A 415 0.77 -20.83 3.57
CA ALA A 415 -0.04 -21.23 2.43
C ALA A 415 0.77 -22.10 1.45
N ALA A 416 1.96 -21.64 1.04
CA ALA A 416 2.85 -22.40 0.16
C ALA A 416 3.23 -23.77 0.77
N LEU A 417 3.61 -23.80 2.06
CA LEU A 417 3.92 -25.06 2.77
C LEU A 417 2.71 -26.01 2.82
N ARG A 418 1.50 -25.48 3.03
CA ARG A 418 0.27 -26.29 3.00
C ARG A 418 0.04 -26.92 1.63
N ASP A 419 0.16 -26.17 0.55
CA ASP A 419 -0.01 -26.70 -0.81
C ASP A 419 1.04 -27.77 -1.13
N LEU A 420 2.30 -27.54 -0.76
CA LEU A 420 3.39 -28.51 -0.94
C LEU A 420 3.10 -29.83 -0.21
N LEU A 421 2.75 -29.75 1.08
CA LEU A 421 2.45 -30.93 1.89
C LEU A 421 1.16 -31.62 1.43
N ALA A 422 0.14 -30.86 1.02
CA ALA A 422 -1.11 -31.41 0.48
C ALA A 422 -0.90 -32.15 -0.85
N ALA A 423 0.06 -31.69 -1.66
CA ALA A 423 0.48 -32.37 -2.88
C ALA A 423 1.38 -33.61 -2.62
N GLY A 424 1.71 -33.90 -1.35
CA GLY A 424 2.56 -35.03 -0.95
C GLY A 424 4.05 -34.78 -1.15
N VAL A 425 4.48 -33.51 -1.16
CA VAL A 425 5.90 -33.15 -1.28
C VAL A 425 6.55 -33.17 0.11
N PRO A 426 7.53 -34.06 0.38
CA PRO A 426 8.29 -33.98 1.62
C PRO A 426 9.24 -32.79 1.58
N LEU A 427 9.44 -32.12 2.72
CA LEU A 427 10.40 -31.01 2.81
C LEU A 427 11.85 -31.48 2.76
N LEU A 428 12.11 -32.73 3.17
CA LEU A 428 13.43 -33.34 3.16
C LEU A 428 13.30 -34.84 2.89
N ASP A 429 14.12 -35.36 1.98
CA ASP A 429 14.35 -36.80 1.81
C ASP A 429 15.83 -37.04 1.47
N PRO A 430 16.68 -37.25 2.49
CA PRO A 430 18.12 -37.38 2.31
C PRO A 430 18.52 -38.60 1.48
N ALA A 431 17.74 -39.69 1.54
CA ALA A 431 18.01 -40.90 0.78
C ALA A 431 17.94 -40.69 -0.73
N ARG A 432 17.26 -39.61 -1.17
CA ARG A 432 17.09 -39.23 -2.56
C ARG A 432 17.76 -37.89 -2.91
N GLY A 433 18.54 -37.32 -2.00
CA GLY A 433 19.14 -35.99 -2.18
C GLY A 433 18.11 -34.88 -2.40
N TRP A 434 16.90 -35.02 -1.85
CA TRP A 434 15.78 -34.10 -2.06
C TRP A 434 15.65 -33.10 -0.91
N ARG A 435 15.43 -31.83 -1.25
CA ARG A 435 15.22 -30.74 -0.28
C ARG A 435 14.23 -29.70 -0.81
N VAL A 436 13.32 -29.25 0.05
CA VAL A 436 12.45 -28.08 -0.19
C VAL A 436 12.65 -27.09 0.95
N GLU A 437 12.91 -25.83 0.61
CA GLU A 437 13.05 -24.74 1.56
C GLU A 437 12.07 -23.62 1.21
N VAL A 438 11.44 -23.03 2.22
CA VAL A 438 10.54 -21.89 2.07
C VAL A 438 11.05 -20.77 2.95
N ALA A 439 11.11 -19.55 2.43
CA ALA A 439 11.57 -18.38 3.17
C ALA A 439 10.65 -17.18 2.97
N ASN A 440 10.55 -16.34 3.99
CA ASN A 440 9.81 -15.09 3.96
C ASN A 440 10.77 -13.90 3.94
N TYR A 441 10.59 -12.94 3.04
CA TYR A 441 11.43 -11.75 3.01
C TYR A 441 11.38 -11.00 4.35
N ALA A 442 12.52 -10.63 4.93
CA ALA A 442 12.55 -10.09 6.30
C ALA A 442 11.94 -8.67 6.43
N GLY A 443 11.78 -7.96 5.30
CA GLY A 443 11.23 -6.60 5.24
C GLY A 443 9.71 -6.57 5.08
N THR A 444 9.02 -5.75 5.88
CA THR A 444 7.59 -5.44 5.70
C THR A 444 7.39 -4.25 4.74
N TRP A 445 8.34 -3.31 4.75
CA TRP A 445 8.47 -2.24 3.77
C TRP A 445 9.93 -1.76 3.69
N PRO A 446 10.58 -1.80 2.51
CA PRO A 446 10.10 -2.46 1.31
C PRO A 446 9.97 -3.98 1.54
N HIS A 447 8.88 -4.54 1.04
CA HIS A 447 8.72 -5.99 0.91
C HIS A 447 9.16 -6.39 -0.51
N SER A 448 9.38 -7.67 -0.79
CA SER A 448 9.79 -8.07 -2.14
C SER A 448 8.57 -8.16 -3.07
N HIS A 449 8.57 -7.36 -4.13
CA HIS A 449 7.58 -7.44 -5.20
C HIS A 449 8.14 -8.21 -6.43
N ALA A 450 9.40 -8.65 -6.39
CA ALA A 450 10.06 -9.40 -7.44
C ALA A 450 9.42 -10.77 -7.63
N LYS A 451 9.24 -11.16 -8.90
CA LYS A 451 8.61 -12.42 -9.29
C LYS A 451 9.44 -13.08 -10.38
N LEU A 452 10.09 -14.19 -10.03
CA LEU A 452 10.92 -14.93 -10.97
C LEU A 452 10.96 -16.41 -10.63
N LEU A 453 11.13 -17.23 -11.67
CA LEU A 453 11.39 -18.66 -11.58
C LEU A 453 12.69 -18.98 -12.30
N VAL A 454 13.65 -19.58 -11.60
CA VAL A 454 14.89 -20.10 -12.18
C VAL A 454 14.87 -21.63 -12.08
N ILE A 455 15.18 -22.30 -13.19
CA ILE A 455 15.26 -23.77 -13.23
C ILE A 455 16.65 -24.17 -13.70
N ASP A 456 17.32 -24.98 -12.88
CA ASP A 456 18.64 -25.56 -13.12
C ASP A 456 19.75 -24.54 -13.46
N GLY A 457 19.55 -23.25 -13.15
CA GLY A 457 20.43 -22.15 -13.55
C GLY A 457 20.47 -21.89 -15.06
N ARG A 458 19.48 -22.39 -15.82
CA ARG A 458 19.45 -22.37 -17.29
C ARG A 458 18.18 -21.78 -17.88
N GLU A 459 17.07 -21.87 -17.17
CA GLU A 459 15.80 -21.24 -17.55
C GLU A 459 15.43 -20.16 -16.55
N LEU A 460 14.84 -19.09 -17.07
CA LEU A 460 14.35 -17.95 -16.34
C LEU A 460 12.94 -17.64 -16.81
N VAL A 461 12.03 -17.41 -15.87
CA VAL A 461 10.76 -16.75 -16.12
C VAL A 461 10.66 -15.52 -15.25
N ALA A 462 10.41 -14.35 -15.84
CA ALA A 462 10.01 -13.15 -15.12
C ALA A 462 8.50 -12.95 -15.28
N THR A 463 7.77 -12.69 -14.20
CA THR A 463 6.30 -12.58 -14.26
C THR A 463 5.80 -11.28 -13.61
N GLY A 464 4.63 -10.82 -14.01
CA GLY A 464 3.88 -9.77 -13.30
C GLY A 464 2.89 -10.33 -12.27
N PHE A 465 2.43 -11.58 -12.46
CA PHE A 465 1.35 -12.20 -11.69
C PHE A 465 1.82 -12.89 -10.39
N ASN A 466 1.00 -12.78 -9.35
CA ASN A 466 1.14 -13.48 -8.07
C ASN A 466 0.55 -14.89 -8.14
N VAL A 467 0.84 -15.77 -7.19
CA VAL A 467 0.15 -17.07 -7.09
C VAL A 467 -1.21 -16.87 -6.42
N GLY A 468 -2.22 -16.44 -7.20
CA GLY A 468 -3.55 -16.15 -6.70
C GLY A 468 -4.66 -16.42 -7.70
N PRO A 469 -5.85 -16.83 -7.24
CA PRO A 469 -6.93 -17.32 -8.10
C PRO A 469 -7.49 -16.23 -9.03
N LEU A 470 -7.34 -14.94 -8.71
CA LEU A 470 -7.82 -13.85 -9.57
C LEU A 470 -7.23 -13.90 -10.99
N HIS A 471 -6.03 -14.46 -11.15
CA HIS A 471 -5.38 -14.66 -12.44
C HIS A 471 -5.94 -15.83 -13.26
N LEU A 472 -6.85 -16.63 -12.68
CA LEU A 472 -7.56 -17.68 -13.38
C LEU A 472 -8.77 -17.11 -14.15
N PRO A 473 -9.26 -17.85 -15.17
CA PRO A 473 -10.48 -17.49 -15.88
C PRO A 473 -11.66 -17.24 -14.93
N ALA A 474 -12.48 -16.20 -15.14
CA ALA A 474 -13.59 -15.87 -14.24
C ALA A 474 -14.65 -16.98 -14.10
N GLY A 475 -14.71 -17.92 -15.06
CA GLY A 475 -15.55 -19.12 -14.97
C GLY A 475 -15.07 -20.16 -13.95
N GLN A 476 -13.91 -19.97 -13.30
CA GLN A 476 -13.35 -20.88 -12.31
C GLN A 476 -13.56 -20.37 -10.88
N PRO A 477 -13.56 -21.26 -9.86
CA PRO A 477 -13.65 -20.84 -8.47
C PRO A 477 -12.54 -19.83 -8.11
N GLY A 478 -12.93 -18.65 -7.64
CA GLY A 478 -12.01 -17.56 -7.30
C GLY A 478 -11.38 -16.82 -8.49
N GLY A 479 -11.68 -17.25 -9.72
CA GLY A 479 -11.22 -16.62 -10.96
C GLY A 479 -11.71 -15.19 -11.12
N GLY A 480 -10.87 -14.33 -11.68
CA GLY A 480 -11.16 -12.91 -11.86
C GLY A 480 -10.77 -12.33 -13.21
N ASP A 481 -10.31 -13.16 -14.16
CA ASP A 481 -9.75 -12.74 -15.45
C ASP A 481 -8.67 -11.67 -15.33
N LEU A 482 -7.92 -11.67 -14.22
CA LEU A 482 -6.92 -10.64 -13.93
C LEU A 482 -5.73 -10.75 -14.88
N ARG A 483 -5.73 -9.88 -15.90
CA ARG A 483 -4.78 -9.92 -17.02
C ARG A 483 -3.37 -9.57 -16.58
N ASP A 484 -2.42 -10.44 -16.87
CA ASP A 484 -1.00 -10.26 -16.61
C ASP A 484 -0.13 -11.10 -17.57
N PHE A 485 1.18 -10.86 -17.54
CA PHE A 485 2.14 -11.49 -18.46
C PHE A 485 3.39 -12.03 -17.75
N GLY A 486 4.11 -12.91 -18.44
CA GLY A 486 5.48 -13.29 -18.08
C GLY A 486 6.34 -13.56 -19.31
N LEU A 487 7.64 -13.38 -19.21
CA LEU A 487 8.60 -13.73 -20.26
C LEU A 487 9.38 -14.99 -19.86
N TRP A 488 9.38 -15.99 -20.73
CA TRP A 488 10.12 -17.23 -20.53
C TRP A 488 11.35 -17.28 -21.43
N VAL A 489 12.53 -17.40 -20.82
CA VAL A 489 13.82 -17.38 -21.51
C VAL A 489 14.67 -18.56 -21.04
N ARG A 490 15.44 -19.15 -21.96
CA ARG A 490 16.52 -20.09 -21.64
C ARG A 490 17.84 -19.50 -22.10
N GLY A 491 18.90 -19.68 -21.33
CA GLY A 491 20.26 -19.28 -21.71
C GLY A 491 20.99 -18.50 -20.63
N PRO A 492 22.07 -17.78 -21.01
CA PRO A 492 22.91 -17.05 -20.08
C PRO A 492 22.18 -16.09 -19.12
N VAL A 493 21.06 -15.47 -19.52
CA VAL A 493 20.30 -14.55 -18.65
C VAL A 493 19.79 -15.22 -17.37
N ALA A 494 19.60 -16.53 -17.37
CA ALA A 494 19.18 -17.28 -16.18
C ALA A 494 20.23 -17.23 -15.05
N ARG A 495 21.50 -16.98 -15.39
CA ARG A 495 22.56 -16.74 -14.41
C ARG A 495 22.30 -15.47 -13.60
N ASP A 496 21.84 -14.41 -14.26
CA ASP A 496 21.47 -13.16 -13.59
C ASP A 496 20.21 -13.34 -12.74
N GLY A 497 19.24 -14.12 -13.22
CA GLY A 497 18.07 -14.50 -12.42
C GLY A 497 18.45 -15.27 -11.15
N LEU A 498 19.42 -16.19 -11.22
CA LEU A 498 19.96 -16.89 -10.05
C LEU A 498 20.58 -15.91 -9.06
N THR A 499 21.43 -14.99 -9.53
CA THR A 499 22.03 -13.92 -8.70
C THR A 499 20.98 -13.07 -7.99
N VAL A 500 19.89 -12.71 -8.70
CA VAL A 500 18.78 -11.95 -8.12
C VAL A 500 18.02 -12.77 -7.08
N PHE A 501 17.77 -14.06 -7.36
CA PHE A 501 17.15 -14.95 -6.38
C PHE A 501 18.00 -15.04 -5.11
N ASP A 502 19.32 -15.19 -5.23
CA ASP A 502 20.23 -15.26 -4.09
C ASP A 502 20.18 -14.00 -3.23
N ASP A 503 20.16 -12.81 -3.84
CA ASP A 503 20.02 -11.54 -3.10
C ASP A 503 18.70 -11.48 -2.32
N LEU A 504 17.59 -11.89 -2.94
CA LEU A 504 16.29 -11.98 -2.26
C LEU A 504 16.30 -13.04 -1.15
N TRP A 505 16.95 -14.18 -1.40
CA TRP A 505 17.02 -15.32 -0.48
C TRP A 505 17.80 -14.95 0.78
N VAL A 506 19.00 -14.38 0.66
CA VAL A 506 19.80 -14.00 1.84
C VAL A 506 19.11 -12.95 2.71
N ARG A 507 18.25 -12.12 2.12
CA ARG A 507 17.41 -11.10 2.80
C ARG A 507 16.11 -11.68 3.37
N SER A 508 15.91 -12.99 3.25
CA SER A 508 14.74 -13.70 3.76
C SER A 508 15.07 -14.48 5.04
N VAL A 509 14.02 -14.79 5.80
CA VAL A 509 14.04 -15.66 6.97
C VAL A 509 13.48 -17.01 6.56
N ARG A 510 14.25 -18.08 6.76
CA ARG A 510 13.82 -19.44 6.41
C ARG A 510 12.76 -19.93 7.39
N ILE A 511 11.84 -20.75 6.91
CA ILE A 511 10.86 -21.46 7.72
C ILE A 511 11.30 -22.91 7.89
N GLU A 512 11.37 -23.37 9.14
CA GLU A 512 11.58 -24.77 9.50
C GLU A 512 10.33 -25.36 10.13
N CYS A 513 10.06 -26.62 9.82
CA CYS A 513 8.93 -27.36 10.35
C CYS A 513 9.38 -28.59 11.13
N ASP A 514 8.61 -28.96 12.15
CA ASP A 514 8.83 -30.21 12.88
C ASP A 514 8.69 -31.43 11.95
N PRO A 515 9.43 -32.52 12.20
CA PRO A 515 9.31 -33.75 11.40
C PRO A 515 7.87 -34.28 11.34
N GLY A 516 7.42 -34.70 10.16
CA GLY A 516 6.08 -35.25 9.96
C GLY A 516 4.94 -34.23 10.02
N VAL A 517 5.24 -32.92 9.87
CA VAL A 517 4.23 -31.87 9.74
C VAL A 517 3.18 -32.21 8.66
N THR A 518 1.92 -31.96 8.98
CA THR A 518 0.79 -32.14 8.05
C THR A 518 0.28 -30.79 7.57
N PRO A 519 -0.46 -30.71 6.44
CA PRO A 519 -1.03 -29.45 5.97
C PRO A 519 -1.84 -28.72 7.04
N ALA A 520 -2.62 -29.45 7.84
CA ALA A 520 -3.44 -28.87 8.91
C ALA A 520 -2.62 -28.28 10.07
N ARG A 521 -1.35 -28.68 10.23
CA ARG A 521 -0.49 -28.29 11.37
C ARG A 521 0.64 -27.33 11.00
N VAL A 522 0.78 -26.95 9.73
CA VAL A 522 1.85 -26.05 9.25
C VAL A 522 2.03 -24.83 10.15
N ARG A 523 0.94 -24.14 10.49
CA ARG A 523 1.00 -22.89 11.26
C ARG A 523 1.47 -23.09 12.71
N SER A 524 1.17 -24.23 13.33
CA SER A 524 1.55 -24.53 14.72
C SER A 524 2.90 -25.25 14.83
N SER A 525 3.35 -25.90 13.76
CA SER A 525 4.52 -26.79 13.76
C SER A 525 5.68 -26.25 12.92
N CYS A 526 5.53 -25.07 12.30
CA CYS A 526 6.59 -24.39 11.58
C CYS A 526 6.93 -23.06 12.24
N ARG A 527 8.21 -22.69 12.22
CA ARG A 527 8.75 -21.48 12.84
C ARG A 527 9.87 -20.88 11.99
N GLU A 528 10.16 -19.62 12.23
CA GLU A 528 11.33 -18.97 11.64
C GLU A 528 12.63 -19.61 12.17
N ALA A 529 13.59 -19.81 11.28
CA ALA A 529 14.81 -20.56 11.51
C ALA A 529 16.09 -19.75 11.29
N GLY A 530 15.98 -18.42 11.28
CA GLY A 530 17.07 -17.49 11.00
C GLY A 530 17.17 -17.08 9.53
N SER A 531 18.20 -16.31 9.21
CA SER A 531 18.44 -15.79 7.85
C SER A 531 18.73 -16.95 6.90
N ALA A 532 18.21 -16.85 5.67
CA ALA A 532 18.53 -17.82 4.64
C ALA A 532 19.96 -17.62 4.12
N GLU A 533 20.58 -18.71 3.66
CA GLU A 533 21.93 -18.69 3.07
C GLU A 533 21.85 -19.09 1.60
N ALA A 534 22.46 -18.30 0.72
CA ALA A 534 22.58 -18.63 -0.70
C ALA A 534 23.59 -19.79 -0.86
N SER A 535 23.12 -20.94 -1.33
CA SER A 535 23.94 -22.12 -1.57
C SER A 535 23.39 -22.95 -2.72
N HIS A 536 24.28 -23.50 -3.55
CA HIS A 536 23.89 -24.30 -4.72
C HIS A 536 24.60 -25.65 -4.72
N PRO A 537 24.21 -26.58 -3.82
CA PRO A 537 24.93 -27.85 -3.65
C PRO A 537 24.94 -28.72 -4.92
N GLN A 538 24.01 -28.50 -5.86
CA GLN A 538 23.96 -29.21 -7.14
C GLN A 538 24.87 -28.60 -8.23
N GLY A 539 25.64 -27.55 -7.91
CA GLY A 539 26.59 -26.91 -8.82
C GLY A 539 25.97 -26.03 -9.91
N THR A 540 24.69 -25.66 -9.79
CA THR A 540 24.00 -24.77 -10.74
C THR A 540 24.71 -23.41 -10.87
N ALA A 541 25.27 -22.92 -9.77
CA ALA A 541 26.03 -21.68 -9.75
C ALA A 541 27.44 -21.78 -10.37
N THR A 542 27.90 -22.95 -10.84
CA THR A 542 29.27 -23.08 -11.38
C THR A 542 29.32 -23.53 -12.83
N PHE A 543 28.16 -23.69 -13.49
CA PHE A 543 28.15 -24.05 -14.91
C PHE A 543 28.79 -22.99 -15.79
N SER A 544 29.65 -23.45 -16.71
CA SER A 544 30.09 -22.67 -17.85
C SER A 544 28.89 -22.24 -18.67
N LEU A 545 28.86 -20.96 -19.00
CA LEU A 545 27.80 -20.41 -19.84
C LEU A 545 28.04 -20.84 -21.28
N SER A 546 26.97 -21.22 -21.96
CA SER A 546 26.98 -21.52 -23.39
C SER A 546 25.75 -20.90 -24.05
N PRO A 547 25.90 -20.35 -25.27
CA PRO A 547 24.75 -19.91 -26.04
C PRO A 547 23.79 -21.06 -26.33
N VAL A 548 22.49 -20.81 -26.23
CA VAL A 548 21.40 -21.75 -26.57
C VAL A 548 20.48 -21.24 -27.68
N GLY A 549 20.75 -20.02 -28.15
CA GLY A 549 20.02 -19.34 -29.22
C GLY A 549 20.74 -18.04 -29.60
N THR A 550 20.05 -17.20 -30.35
CA THR A 550 20.57 -15.93 -30.87
C THR A 550 19.92 -14.70 -30.25
N ASP A 551 18.93 -14.90 -29.40
CA ASP A 551 18.11 -13.82 -28.87
C ASP A 551 18.86 -13.03 -27.80
N ARG A 552 18.47 -11.77 -27.65
CA ARG A 552 18.93 -10.91 -26.56
C ARG A 552 17.87 -10.76 -25.48
N ALA A 553 18.26 -10.97 -24.23
CA ALA A 553 17.40 -10.84 -23.06
C ALA A 553 18.16 -10.15 -21.92
N PHE A 554 17.61 -9.08 -21.37
CA PHE A 554 18.25 -8.27 -20.33
C PHE A 554 17.53 -8.46 -19.00
N SER A 555 18.27 -8.82 -17.96
CA SER A 555 17.77 -8.95 -16.59
C SER A 555 17.66 -7.57 -15.94
N LEU A 556 16.45 -7.16 -15.56
CA LEU A 556 16.16 -5.88 -14.95
C LEU A 556 15.80 -6.10 -13.49
N TYR A 557 16.72 -5.77 -12.58
CA TYR A 557 16.49 -5.90 -11.14
C TYR A 557 16.59 -4.54 -10.46
N ARG A 558 15.65 -4.26 -9.56
CA ARG A 558 15.79 -3.17 -8.61
C ARG A 558 15.51 -3.62 -7.19
N ARG A 559 16.15 -2.96 -6.25
CA ARG A 559 15.87 -2.95 -4.81
C ARG A 559 16.39 -1.66 -4.20
N GLU A 560 16.17 -1.43 -2.92
CA GLU A 560 16.78 -0.29 -2.25
C GLU A 560 18.30 -0.29 -2.48
N GLU A 561 18.84 0.88 -2.85
CA GLU A 561 20.25 1.13 -3.20
C GLU A 561 20.77 0.42 -4.48
N PHE A 562 19.95 -0.36 -5.18
CA PHE A 562 20.29 -0.94 -6.48
C PHE A 562 19.17 -0.67 -7.48
N LEU A 563 19.28 0.38 -8.28
CA LEU A 563 18.20 0.91 -9.14
C LEU A 563 18.38 0.57 -10.63
N ALA A 564 19.03 -0.56 -10.95
CA ALA A 564 19.38 -0.88 -12.33
C ALA A 564 18.15 -1.05 -13.24
N ALA A 565 17.02 -1.60 -12.74
CA ALA A 565 15.79 -1.67 -13.51
C ALA A 565 15.20 -0.28 -13.80
N ASP A 566 15.21 0.63 -12.83
CA ASP A 566 14.75 2.01 -12.99
C ASP A 566 15.57 2.69 -14.09
N ASP A 567 16.90 2.66 -13.95
CA ASP A 567 17.83 3.25 -14.93
C ASP A 567 17.66 2.64 -16.33
N ALA A 568 17.44 1.33 -16.42
CA ALA A 568 17.25 0.63 -17.69
C ALA A 568 15.95 1.05 -18.39
N GLN A 569 14.85 1.16 -17.65
CA GLN A 569 13.59 1.65 -18.20
C GLN A 569 13.68 3.13 -18.60
N LEU A 570 14.36 3.97 -17.82
CA LEU A 570 14.61 5.37 -18.18
C LEU A 570 15.50 5.48 -19.44
N ALA A 571 16.53 4.65 -19.56
CA ALA A 571 17.40 4.59 -20.74
C ALA A 571 16.63 4.15 -21.99
N LEU A 572 15.73 3.16 -21.87
CA LEU A 572 14.84 2.76 -22.96
C LEU A 572 13.91 3.89 -23.41
N LEU A 573 13.25 4.57 -22.48
CA LEU A 573 12.40 5.73 -22.78
C LEU A 573 13.23 6.87 -23.39
N GLY A 574 14.49 7.03 -22.98
CA GLY A 574 15.44 7.97 -23.57
C GLY A 574 15.86 7.61 -25.00
N ALA A 575 15.93 6.32 -25.33
CA ALA A 575 16.32 5.81 -26.64
C ALA A 575 15.15 5.64 -27.62
N ALA A 576 13.90 5.71 -27.13
CA ALA A 576 12.69 5.63 -27.96
C ALA A 576 12.67 6.70 -29.06
N GLN A 577 12.25 6.31 -30.27
CA GLN A 577 12.23 7.15 -31.47
C GLN A 577 10.85 7.35 -32.08
N ARG A 578 9.92 6.40 -31.89
CA ARG A 578 8.64 6.36 -32.60
C ARG A 578 7.46 6.23 -31.66
N GLU A 579 7.41 5.16 -30.87
CA GLU A 579 6.24 4.83 -30.07
C GLU A 579 6.59 4.10 -28.77
N VAL A 580 5.86 4.40 -27.71
CA VAL A 580 5.86 3.66 -26.45
C VAL A 580 4.44 3.23 -26.13
N GLU A 581 4.24 1.92 -25.99
CA GLU A 581 2.99 1.30 -25.57
C GLU A 581 3.13 0.80 -24.12
N LEU A 582 2.26 1.28 -23.23
CA LEU A 582 2.26 0.95 -21.80
C LEU A 582 0.97 0.22 -21.42
N LEU A 583 1.09 -0.99 -20.89
CA LEU A 583 -0.02 -1.75 -20.33
C LEU A 583 0.26 -1.99 -18.83
N HIS A 584 -0.32 -1.13 -17.99
CA HIS A 584 0.05 -1.05 -16.57
C HIS A 584 -1.16 -0.97 -15.64
N VAL A 585 -1.12 -1.72 -14.54
CA VAL A 585 -2.14 -1.61 -13.49
C VAL A 585 -2.07 -0.29 -12.71
N SER A 586 -0.88 0.27 -12.54
CA SER A 586 -0.66 1.48 -11.75
C SER A 586 0.19 2.50 -12.50
N PHE A 587 -0.21 3.75 -12.40
CA PHE A 587 0.29 4.93 -13.10
C PHE A 587 0.17 6.15 -12.14
N SER A 588 0.96 6.16 -11.07
CA SER A 588 0.81 7.11 -9.96
C SER A 588 1.88 8.20 -9.89
N MET A 589 1.67 9.15 -8.99
CA MET A 589 2.61 10.23 -8.63
C MET A 589 3.31 9.87 -7.30
N GLY A 590 4.17 10.75 -6.77
CA GLY A 590 4.71 10.61 -5.43
C GLY A 590 3.62 10.40 -4.35
N VAL A 591 3.96 9.70 -3.26
CA VAL A 591 3.00 9.27 -2.20
C VAL A 591 2.15 10.40 -1.61
N ARG A 592 2.68 11.63 -1.56
CA ARG A 592 1.94 12.83 -1.15
C ARG A 592 0.64 13.01 -1.96
N CYS A 593 0.64 12.58 -3.21
CA CYS A 593 -0.49 12.71 -4.10
C CYS A 593 -1.63 11.76 -3.83
N THR A 594 -1.38 10.61 -3.21
CA THR A 594 -2.43 9.72 -2.72
C THR A 594 -3.29 10.40 -1.65
N LEU A 595 -2.78 11.43 -0.98
CA LEU A 595 -3.51 12.23 0.02
C LEU A 595 -4.15 13.50 -0.58
N ALA A 596 -3.78 13.87 -1.81
CA ALA A 596 -4.31 15.02 -2.53
C ALA A 596 -5.68 14.75 -3.18
N LEU A 597 -6.36 13.65 -2.82
CA LEU A 597 -7.69 13.27 -3.33
C LEU A 597 -8.73 14.37 -3.19
N LEU A 598 -8.61 15.19 -2.15
CA LEU A 598 -9.52 16.30 -1.87
C LEU A 598 -9.12 17.60 -2.60
N ASN A 599 -7.88 17.70 -3.08
CA ASN A 599 -7.40 18.85 -3.82
C ASN A 599 -6.20 18.48 -4.73
N PRO A 600 -6.45 18.09 -5.98
CA PRO A 600 -5.42 17.70 -6.94
C PRO A 600 -4.39 18.81 -7.25
N ARG A 601 -4.70 20.07 -6.94
CA ARG A 601 -3.76 21.20 -7.09
C ARG A 601 -2.58 21.11 -6.11
N LEU A 602 -2.68 20.26 -5.09
CA LEU A 602 -1.57 19.97 -4.18
C LEU A 602 -0.51 19.08 -4.82
N CYS A 603 -0.78 18.53 -6.01
CA CYS A 603 0.15 17.74 -6.80
C CYS A 603 0.62 18.51 -8.04
N THR A 604 1.92 18.73 -8.14
CA THR A 604 2.51 19.37 -9.32
C THR A 604 3.48 18.43 -10.01
N TYR A 605 3.66 18.62 -11.31
CA TYR A 605 4.60 17.82 -12.09
C TYR A 605 6.04 18.05 -11.59
N GLU A 606 6.39 19.29 -11.26
CA GLU A 606 7.73 19.67 -10.83
C GLU A 606 8.11 18.99 -9.51
N ALA A 607 7.20 18.97 -8.54
CA ALA A 607 7.47 18.47 -7.20
C ALA A 607 7.24 16.95 -7.07
N ASP A 608 6.21 16.42 -7.73
CA ASP A 608 5.68 15.10 -7.39
C ASP A 608 5.80 14.07 -8.53
N ALA A 609 6.23 14.47 -9.74
CA ALA A 609 6.38 13.52 -10.86
C ALA A 609 7.54 12.55 -10.60
N LEU A 610 7.24 11.26 -10.77
CA LEU A 610 8.20 10.18 -10.68
C LEU A 610 9.16 10.18 -11.89
N PRO A 611 10.36 9.56 -11.79
CA PRO A 611 11.35 9.58 -12.86
C PRO A 611 10.82 9.11 -14.23
N TRP A 612 10.00 8.06 -14.25
CA TRP A 612 9.42 7.53 -15.49
C TRP A 612 8.48 8.53 -16.17
N MET A 613 7.73 9.34 -15.42
CA MET A 613 6.86 10.37 -15.99
C MET A 613 7.68 11.43 -16.71
N ARG A 614 8.82 11.81 -16.13
CA ARG A 614 9.74 12.77 -16.72
C ARG A 614 10.38 12.23 -17.98
N ALA A 615 10.75 10.95 -17.98
CA ALA A 615 11.26 10.28 -19.17
C ALA A 615 10.21 10.19 -20.29
N LEU A 616 8.93 9.96 -19.98
CA LEU A 616 7.85 10.00 -20.97
C LEU A 616 7.65 11.38 -21.57
N VAL A 617 7.59 12.44 -20.74
CA VAL A 617 7.50 13.83 -21.24
C VAL A 617 8.68 14.15 -22.16
N ALA A 618 9.91 13.79 -21.75
CA ALA A 618 11.10 13.97 -22.58
C ALA A 618 11.02 13.18 -23.90
N ALA A 619 10.42 11.98 -23.92
CA ALA A 619 10.21 11.22 -25.15
C ALA A 619 9.19 11.91 -26.08
N LEU A 620 8.08 12.38 -25.51
CA LEU A 620 7.03 13.11 -26.23
C LEU A 620 7.59 14.40 -26.87
N GLU A 621 8.47 15.12 -26.18
CA GLU A 621 9.17 16.30 -26.71
C GLU A 621 10.01 15.95 -27.97
N ARG A 622 10.62 14.76 -28.01
CA ARG A 622 11.40 14.28 -29.16
C ARG A 622 10.57 13.77 -30.33
N GLY A 623 9.24 13.72 -30.23
CA GLY A 623 8.36 13.22 -31.30
C GLY A 623 7.81 11.82 -31.09
N VAL A 624 8.14 11.17 -29.97
CA VAL A 624 7.65 9.82 -29.67
C VAL A 624 6.17 9.88 -29.32
N ARG A 625 5.36 8.96 -29.87
CA ARG A 625 3.97 8.77 -29.47
C ARG A 625 3.90 7.87 -28.24
N VAL A 626 3.02 8.17 -27.29
CA VAL A 626 2.80 7.35 -26.09
C VAL A 626 1.34 6.91 -26.02
N ARG A 627 1.11 5.60 -25.93
CA ARG A 627 -0.20 4.98 -25.78
C ARG A 627 -0.26 4.20 -24.47
N VAL A 628 -1.27 4.47 -23.64
CA VAL A 628 -1.39 3.88 -22.30
C VAL A 628 -2.72 3.17 -22.11
N LEU A 629 -2.67 1.88 -21.78
CA LEU A 629 -3.79 1.13 -21.23
C LEU A 629 -3.58 0.97 -19.72
N VAL A 630 -4.55 1.43 -18.94
CA VAL A 630 -4.42 1.49 -17.49
C VAL A 630 -5.69 1.09 -16.76
N HIS A 631 -5.54 0.57 -15.54
CA HIS A 631 -6.65 0.11 -14.71
C HIS A 631 -7.52 1.27 -14.21
N GLU A 632 -8.84 1.11 -14.26
CA GLU A 632 -9.79 2.16 -13.86
C GLU A 632 -10.26 2.08 -12.40
N HIS A 633 -10.31 0.89 -11.80
CA HIS A 633 -11.08 0.67 -10.57
C HIS A 633 -10.20 0.66 -9.30
N SER A 634 -10.87 0.57 -8.14
CA SER A 634 -10.23 0.53 -6.81
C SER A 634 -9.40 1.79 -6.48
N LEU A 635 -8.60 1.72 -5.41
CA LEU A 635 -7.66 2.78 -5.04
C LEU A 635 -6.60 3.02 -6.13
N LEU A 636 -6.16 1.96 -6.82
CA LEU A 636 -5.17 2.09 -7.90
C LEU A 636 -5.73 2.93 -9.06
N GLY A 637 -6.98 2.73 -9.43
CA GLY A 637 -7.65 3.53 -10.45
C GLY A 637 -7.81 5.00 -10.06
N LEU A 638 -7.93 5.29 -8.77
CA LEU A 638 -7.95 6.67 -8.27
C LEU A 638 -6.57 7.33 -8.41
N GLU A 639 -5.51 6.62 -8.05
CA GLU A 639 -4.13 7.08 -8.24
C GLU A 639 -3.78 7.27 -9.72
N ASN A 640 -4.26 6.36 -10.59
CA ASN A 640 -4.12 6.46 -12.04
C ASN A 640 -4.76 7.73 -12.58
N ARG A 641 -5.96 8.08 -12.10
CA ARG A 641 -6.63 9.35 -12.48
C ARG A 641 -5.82 10.57 -12.09
N ILE A 642 -5.22 10.58 -10.90
CA ILE A 642 -4.37 11.69 -10.45
C ILE A 642 -3.12 11.79 -11.33
N GLY A 643 -2.43 10.68 -11.56
CA GLY A 643 -1.24 10.63 -12.42
C GLY A 643 -1.53 11.10 -13.84
N LEU A 644 -2.62 10.61 -14.45
CA LEU A 644 -3.07 11.05 -15.77
C LEU A 644 -3.48 12.53 -15.79
N ALA A 645 -4.16 13.04 -14.76
CA ALA A 645 -4.56 14.44 -14.70
C ALA A 645 -3.35 15.38 -14.68
N VAL A 646 -2.35 15.06 -13.84
CA VAL A 646 -1.12 15.87 -13.75
C VAL A 646 -0.33 15.78 -15.05
N LEU A 647 -0.14 14.57 -15.60
CA LEU A 647 0.61 14.38 -16.84
C LEU A 647 -0.08 15.10 -18.02
N ARG A 648 -1.39 14.93 -18.21
CA ARG A 648 -2.11 15.61 -19.30
C ARG A 648 -2.05 17.14 -19.20
N ARG A 649 -2.11 17.69 -17.99
CA ARG A 649 -1.94 19.13 -17.77
C ARG A 649 -0.54 19.59 -18.19
N GLU A 650 0.48 18.83 -17.81
CA GLU A 650 1.86 19.11 -18.20
C GLU A 650 2.04 19.05 -19.73
N LEU A 651 1.49 18.03 -20.37
CA LEU A 651 1.55 17.87 -21.82
C LEU A 651 0.79 18.99 -22.54
N ALA A 652 -0.37 19.41 -22.04
CA ALA A 652 -1.11 20.53 -22.59
C ALA A 652 -0.32 21.84 -22.48
N ALA A 653 0.33 22.09 -21.34
CA ALA A 653 1.19 23.27 -21.15
C ALA A 653 2.38 23.31 -22.12
N ARG A 654 2.86 22.14 -22.56
CA ARG A 654 3.96 22.00 -23.54
C ARG A 654 3.49 21.85 -24.99
N GLY A 655 2.18 21.80 -25.25
CA GLY A 655 1.65 21.55 -26.60
C GLY A 655 1.98 20.15 -27.15
N LEU A 656 1.93 19.13 -26.30
CA LEU A 656 2.28 17.73 -26.61
C LEU A 656 1.07 16.77 -26.56
N THR A 657 -0.15 17.29 -26.41
CA THR A 657 -1.36 16.49 -26.17
C THR A 657 -1.64 15.50 -27.29
N GLU A 658 -1.35 15.85 -28.55
CA GLU A 658 -1.59 15.01 -29.72
C GLU A 658 -0.69 13.77 -29.80
N ARG A 659 0.36 13.71 -28.97
CA ARG A 659 1.32 12.59 -28.94
C ARG A 659 1.03 11.62 -27.80
N PHE A 660 0.08 11.91 -26.92
CA PHE A 660 -0.25 11.07 -25.77
C PHE A 660 -1.73 10.67 -25.77
N GLU A 661 -1.98 9.37 -25.75
CA GLU A 661 -3.33 8.83 -25.58
C GLU A 661 -3.35 7.81 -24.43
N ALA A 662 -4.36 7.92 -23.57
CA ALA A 662 -4.59 6.98 -22.49
C ALA A 662 -6.03 6.48 -22.52
N ARG A 663 -6.21 5.18 -22.29
CA ARG A 663 -7.48 4.47 -22.30
C ARG A 663 -7.63 3.60 -21.05
N TRP A 664 -8.87 3.43 -20.58
CA TRP A 664 -9.16 2.51 -19.49
C TRP A 664 -9.18 1.09 -20.04
N PHE A 665 -8.42 0.18 -19.43
CA PHE A 665 -8.43 -1.22 -19.85
C PHE A 665 -9.83 -1.83 -19.68
N PRO A 666 -10.36 -2.60 -20.66
CA PRO A 666 -11.76 -3.05 -20.68
C PRO A 666 -12.06 -4.21 -19.71
N GLY A 667 -11.32 -4.34 -18.61
CA GLY A 667 -11.47 -5.44 -17.65
C GLY A 667 -10.51 -5.38 -16.46
N ALA A 668 -10.27 -6.54 -15.85
CA ALA A 668 -9.32 -6.68 -14.75
C ALA A 668 -7.88 -6.67 -15.29
N LEU A 669 -7.05 -5.77 -14.77
CA LEU A 669 -5.67 -5.58 -15.21
C LEU A 669 -4.72 -5.66 -14.03
N HIS A 670 -3.67 -6.46 -14.17
CA HIS A 670 -2.52 -6.47 -13.27
C HIS A 670 -1.18 -6.45 -14.02
N ALA A 671 -1.17 -6.28 -15.34
CA ALA A 671 0.06 -6.23 -16.12
C ALA A 671 1.00 -5.08 -15.74
N LYS A 672 2.29 -5.29 -16.01
CA LYS A 672 3.36 -4.28 -16.00
C LYS A 672 4.23 -4.47 -17.23
N GLY A 673 3.68 -4.07 -18.38
CA GLY A 673 4.30 -4.25 -19.69
C GLY A 673 4.61 -2.91 -20.37
N MET A 674 5.79 -2.82 -20.98
CA MET A 674 6.21 -1.69 -21.80
C MET A 674 6.80 -2.20 -23.11
N ARG A 675 6.29 -1.73 -24.23
CA ARG A 675 6.83 -1.98 -25.57
C ARG A 675 7.31 -0.67 -26.19
N VAL A 676 8.53 -0.65 -26.72
CA VAL A 676 9.19 0.53 -27.28
C VAL A 676 9.59 0.27 -28.72
N ASP A 677 9.18 1.18 -29.61
CA ASP A 677 9.41 1.18 -31.07
C ASP A 677 9.13 -0.16 -31.75
N GLU A 678 8.18 -0.93 -31.23
CA GLU A 678 7.84 -2.28 -31.70
C GLU A 678 8.99 -3.30 -31.67
N ALA A 679 10.11 -2.94 -31.05
CA ALA A 679 11.38 -3.64 -31.15
C ALA A 679 11.97 -4.04 -29.79
N MET A 680 11.43 -3.54 -28.69
CA MET A 680 11.82 -3.94 -27.34
C MET A 680 10.60 -4.09 -26.45
N LEU A 681 10.49 -5.24 -25.78
CA LEU A 681 9.43 -5.55 -24.83
C LEU A 681 10.04 -5.74 -23.45
N VAL A 682 9.48 -5.08 -22.44
CA VAL A 682 9.76 -5.27 -21.02
C VAL A 682 8.52 -5.86 -20.34
N VAL A 683 8.70 -6.98 -19.64
CA VAL A 683 7.66 -7.60 -18.80
C VAL A 683 8.27 -7.99 -17.46
N GLY A 684 7.54 -7.75 -16.38
CA GLY A 684 7.98 -8.13 -15.05
C GLY A 684 7.02 -7.62 -13.98
N SER A 685 7.56 -7.35 -12.79
CA SER A 685 6.80 -6.95 -11.62
C SER A 685 6.75 -5.43 -11.40
N GLN A 686 7.62 -4.64 -12.04
CA GLN A 686 7.78 -3.21 -11.73
C GLN A 686 6.59 -2.35 -12.16
N ASN A 687 5.86 -1.81 -11.19
CA ASN A 687 4.75 -0.88 -11.47
C ASN A 687 5.26 0.54 -11.80
N LEU A 688 4.49 1.32 -12.57
CA LEU A 688 4.69 2.78 -12.70
C LEU A 688 4.05 3.51 -11.50
N HIS A 689 4.46 3.11 -10.30
CA HIS A 689 3.86 3.51 -9.03
C HIS A 689 4.93 3.99 -8.03
N TYR A 690 4.61 4.93 -7.12
CA TYR A 690 5.60 5.43 -6.14
C TYR A 690 6.22 4.31 -5.28
N SER A 691 5.48 3.23 -5.05
CA SER A 691 6.00 2.07 -4.32
C SER A 691 7.19 1.45 -5.03
N SER A 692 7.32 1.56 -6.35
CA SER A 692 8.42 0.94 -7.10
C SER A 692 9.52 1.94 -7.50
N TRP A 693 9.26 3.25 -7.49
CA TRP A 693 10.16 4.28 -8.05
C TRP A 693 10.73 5.27 -7.02
N THR A 694 10.47 5.04 -5.73
CA THR A 694 11.14 5.79 -4.66
C THR A 694 12.48 5.14 -4.30
N PRO A 695 13.42 5.86 -3.65
CA PRO A 695 14.69 5.29 -3.22
C PRO A 695 14.52 3.99 -2.40
N ARG A 696 13.50 3.96 -1.53
CA ARG A 696 13.07 2.80 -0.72
C ARG A 696 11.94 1.98 -1.35
N GLY A 697 11.81 2.03 -2.67
CA GLY A 697 10.77 1.29 -3.37
C GLY A 697 10.96 -0.23 -3.25
N LEU A 698 9.91 -0.95 -3.60
CA LEU A 698 9.82 -2.40 -3.58
C LEU A 698 10.94 -3.02 -4.41
N ASN A 699 11.33 -4.24 -4.05
CA ASN A 699 12.20 -5.01 -4.92
C ASN A 699 11.39 -5.45 -6.13
N GLU A 700 11.93 -5.27 -7.34
CA GLU A 700 11.23 -5.59 -8.59
C GLU A 700 12.14 -6.36 -9.51
N TYR A 701 11.55 -7.21 -10.34
CA TYR A 701 12.26 -7.97 -11.35
C TYR A 701 11.51 -7.97 -12.68
N GLY A 702 12.23 -7.83 -13.78
CA GLY A 702 11.70 -7.97 -15.13
C GLY A 702 12.75 -8.43 -16.11
N VAL A 703 12.29 -8.77 -17.30
CA VAL A 703 13.14 -9.08 -18.44
C VAL A 703 12.76 -8.17 -19.59
N ALA A 704 13.78 -7.65 -20.29
CA ALA A 704 13.60 -6.96 -21.56
C ALA A 704 14.13 -7.82 -22.72
N THR A 705 13.46 -7.82 -23.87
CA THR A 705 13.87 -8.59 -25.05
C THR A 705 13.52 -7.92 -26.37
N SER A 706 14.40 -8.09 -27.36
CA SER A 706 14.22 -7.68 -28.75
C SER A 706 13.71 -8.81 -29.65
N GLU A 707 13.41 -9.99 -29.10
CA GLU A 707 12.91 -11.12 -29.90
C GLU A 707 11.56 -10.78 -30.55
N ALA A 708 11.51 -10.89 -31.87
CA ALA A 708 10.43 -10.33 -32.68
C ALA A 708 9.08 -11.01 -32.44
N GLY A 709 9.07 -12.32 -32.20
CA GLY A 709 7.86 -13.12 -31.98
C GLY A 709 7.08 -12.67 -30.74
N VAL A 710 7.72 -12.61 -29.58
CA VAL A 710 7.06 -12.17 -28.33
C VAL A 710 6.73 -10.68 -28.36
N ASN A 711 7.57 -9.86 -29.02
CA ASN A 711 7.26 -8.45 -29.25
C ASN A 711 5.96 -8.33 -30.04
N ALA A 712 5.86 -8.99 -31.19
CA ALA A 712 4.68 -8.97 -32.05
C ALA A 712 3.43 -9.53 -31.35
N GLU A 713 3.58 -10.58 -30.53
CA GLU A 713 2.47 -11.13 -29.73
C GLU A 713 1.94 -10.12 -28.72
N PHE A 714 2.80 -9.45 -27.95
CA PHE A 714 2.38 -8.39 -27.03
C PHE A 714 1.73 -7.23 -27.80
N GLY A 715 2.29 -6.83 -28.95
CA GLY A 715 1.72 -5.76 -29.78
C GLY A 715 0.31 -6.07 -30.27
N ARG A 716 0.04 -7.31 -30.71
CA ARG A 716 -1.32 -7.75 -31.07
C ARG A 716 -2.27 -7.73 -29.87
N ALA A 717 -1.81 -8.19 -28.70
CA ALA A 717 -2.63 -8.14 -27.49
C ALA A 717 -2.96 -6.69 -27.10
N PHE A 718 -1.96 -5.80 -27.14
CA PHE A 718 -2.15 -4.37 -26.87
C PHE A 718 -3.14 -3.75 -27.86
N ALA A 719 -2.98 -3.99 -29.16
CA ALA A 719 -3.86 -3.47 -30.20
C ALA A 719 -5.31 -3.96 -30.03
N HIS A 720 -5.51 -5.25 -29.75
CA HIS A 720 -6.82 -5.84 -29.48
C HIS A 720 -7.52 -5.14 -28.31
N PHE A 721 -6.86 -5.03 -27.15
CA PHE A 721 -7.46 -4.33 -26.00
C PHE A 721 -7.60 -2.83 -26.23
N TRP A 722 -6.72 -2.22 -27.04
CA TRP A 722 -6.81 -0.81 -27.38
C TRP A 722 -8.08 -0.49 -28.15
N GLU A 723 -8.48 -1.34 -29.10
CA GLU A 723 -9.70 -1.20 -29.88
C GLU A 723 -10.97 -1.25 -29.01
N GLU A 724 -10.97 -2.09 -27.98
CA GLU A 724 -12.08 -2.24 -27.03
C GLU A 724 -12.09 -1.17 -25.92
N ALA A 725 -10.91 -0.63 -25.59
CA ALA A 725 -10.74 0.26 -24.47
C ALA A 725 -11.39 1.64 -24.71
N PRO A 726 -12.24 2.14 -23.79
CA PRO A 726 -12.72 3.51 -23.86
C PRO A 726 -11.60 4.52 -23.53
N PRO A 727 -11.67 5.76 -24.05
CA PRO A 727 -10.78 6.84 -23.62
C PRO A 727 -10.77 7.00 -22.10
N ALA A 728 -9.59 7.24 -21.53
CA ALA A 728 -9.46 7.42 -20.08
C ALA A 728 -10.00 8.80 -19.68
N THR A 729 -11.31 8.96 -19.59
CA THR A 729 -11.96 10.22 -19.22
C THR A 729 -11.76 10.51 -17.73
N LEU A 730 -11.50 11.77 -17.39
CA LEU A 730 -11.29 12.19 -16.01
C LEU A 730 -12.53 12.96 -15.53
N PRO A 731 -12.91 12.85 -14.25
CA PRO A 731 -13.96 13.69 -13.69
C PRO A 731 -13.68 15.18 -13.92
N GLY A 732 -14.69 15.98 -14.25
CA GLY A 732 -14.51 17.39 -14.62
C GLY A 732 -13.79 18.25 -13.57
N TRP A 733 -13.86 17.90 -12.28
CA TRP A 733 -13.11 18.58 -11.22
C TRP A 733 -11.59 18.27 -11.23
N LEU A 734 -11.19 17.12 -11.77
CA LEU A 734 -9.78 16.78 -12.03
C LEU A 734 -9.28 17.44 -13.32
N GLU A 735 -10.13 17.54 -14.35
CA GLU A 735 -9.79 18.20 -15.62
C GLU A 735 -9.71 19.73 -15.48
N ALA A 736 -10.67 20.34 -14.79
CA ALA A 736 -10.80 21.80 -14.66
C ALA A 736 -9.80 22.43 -13.68
N ALA A 737 -9.13 21.64 -12.83
CA ALA A 737 -8.19 22.16 -11.85
C ALA A 737 -6.99 22.92 -12.46
N GLY A 738 -6.79 22.86 -13.79
CA GLY A 738 -5.76 23.55 -14.55
C GLY A 738 -6.20 24.76 -15.39
N ARG A 739 -7.41 25.29 -15.23
CA ARG A 739 -7.78 26.64 -15.73
C ARG A 739 -7.72 27.67 -14.62
#